data_AF-A0AAN5KS67-F1
#
_entry.id   AF-A0AAN5KS67-F1
#
_cell.length_a   1.000
_cell.length_b   1.000
_cell.length_c   1.000
_cell.angle_alpha   90.00
_cell.angle_beta   90.00
_cell.angle_gamma   90.00
#
_symmetry.space_group_name_H-M   'P 1'
#
loop_
_entity.id
_entity.type
_entity.pdbx_description
1 polymer ?
#
loop_
_entity_poly.entity_id
_entity_poly.type
_entity_poly.pdbx_seq_one_letter_code
_entity_poly.pdbx_strand_id
1 'polypeptide(L)'
;ILSNIQNGSFSTSAAAISSTRIDSSTVEYQANFITRDTPYQDWTGNLTAIELDEDTGEPTNSIQWSAQSTLDSLVSGTGWSTNRKIATWDPIAADGIPFRWANINATQQAQLQPSDLLGENRLEYLRGNAGLEKRNGGTFRDRSHVLGDIIDSQVIYVGPPSAPYLTASYISFAKANANRQPMLYVGANDGMLHAFNATTGEEFFAFIPNAVFNNLHQLTSPLYNQNHLFFINGSPESADVQFSDGSWHTILVGGENAGGKSIFALDITNPTNLSSEPGVANAVLWEFTDTDLGLTYSKPQIGQIRSGSPSSLNFAVFFGNGYNSTNNTSVFYAVDPQTGTLLRKIDLCAAVPSACNVNLPQGLSTVALGQKDGLQADPITVVYAGDLQGNLWAIDVSPADPASWSARVLFQARDSAGTPQPITTPPLVTLNPNYPRNQGLFVVFGTGQLLTTADLVSTQRQTIYGVWDKPLSSVPYVRANLQQQTLTLVNSATSGLSADIITATANTINWSNKVGWFADLPIDGQRLITTPELINGAFIATINTPPLNSCGFGFTSMLLELNFLNGGAFQYARFDISGDGGFDIADQYNGAYPVGIGLSNSYANSPTVLGPNKDNNLVILITQSDGTQTTVIAPNITPRKIGWWQIQ
;
A
#
# COMPACT_ATOMS: atom_id res chain seq x y z
N ILE A 1 7.46 -15.96 -3.24
CA ILE A 1 6.34 -16.09 -4.21
C ILE A 1 6.78 -15.85 -5.64
N LEU A 2 7.64 -14.85 -5.91
CA LEU A 2 8.10 -14.55 -7.27
C LEU A 2 9.15 -15.50 -7.88
N SER A 3 9.78 -16.40 -7.12
CA SER A 3 10.69 -17.40 -7.72
C SER A 3 9.98 -18.37 -8.67
N ASN A 4 8.64 -18.42 -8.66
CA ASN A 4 7.83 -19.32 -9.49
C ASN A 4 6.95 -18.58 -10.52
N ILE A 5 7.09 -17.26 -10.68
CA ILE A 5 6.42 -16.51 -11.77
C ILE A 5 7.33 -16.52 -12.99
N GLN A 6 7.35 -17.66 -13.68
CA GLN A 6 8.12 -17.84 -14.92
C GLN A 6 7.20 -17.62 -16.12
N ASN A 7 7.49 -16.55 -16.87
CA ASN A 7 6.94 -16.13 -18.17
C ASN A 7 5.65 -15.30 -18.11
N GLY A 8 5.76 -13.99 -18.34
CA GLY A 8 4.61 -13.11 -18.58
C GLY A 8 4.88 -11.62 -18.32
N SER A 9 3.90 -10.80 -18.68
CA SER A 9 3.73 -9.42 -18.18
C SER A 9 2.71 -9.48 -17.05
N PHE A 10 3.01 -8.82 -15.93
CA PHE A 10 2.21 -8.90 -14.73
C PHE A 10 1.99 -7.52 -14.08
N SER A 11 0.88 -7.38 -13.36
CA SER A 11 0.61 -6.24 -12.49
C SER A 11 0.14 -6.73 -11.12
N THR A 12 0.87 -6.40 -10.06
CA THR A 12 0.55 -6.82 -8.69
C THR A 12 0.22 -5.66 -7.76
N SER A 13 0.45 -4.42 -8.19
CA SER A 13 0.06 -3.21 -7.46
C SER A 13 -1.30 -2.68 -7.93
N ALA A 14 -1.98 -1.94 -7.05
CA ALA A 14 -3.22 -1.23 -7.37
C ALA A 14 -2.98 -0.11 -8.39
N ALA A 15 -3.93 0.09 -9.30
CA ALA A 15 -3.93 1.25 -10.18
C ALA A 15 -4.19 2.53 -9.36
N ALA A 16 -3.43 3.58 -9.62
CA ALA A 16 -3.67 4.89 -9.03
C ALA A 16 -4.55 5.73 -9.96
N ILE A 17 -5.38 6.60 -9.39
CA ILE A 17 -6.27 7.47 -10.16
C ILE A 17 -5.94 8.93 -9.88
N SER A 18 -6.04 9.77 -10.91
CA SER A 18 -5.86 11.23 -10.80
C SER A 18 -6.96 11.94 -10.02
N SER A 19 -8.14 11.31 -9.91
CA SER A 19 -9.32 11.85 -9.22
C SER A 19 -10.24 10.70 -8.82
N THR A 20 -10.86 10.79 -7.64
CA THR A 20 -11.93 9.87 -7.20
C THR A 20 -13.26 10.13 -7.91
N ARG A 21 -13.41 11.30 -8.55
CA ARG A 21 -14.54 11.63 -9.43
C ARG A 21 -14.16 11.37 -10.88
N ILE A 22 -15.11 10.82 -11.64
CA ILE A 22 -14.97 10.62 -13.09
C ILE A 22 -15.32 11.94 -13.78
N ASP A 23 -14.39 12.47 -14.55
CA ASP A 23 -14.58 13.53 -15.53
C ASP A 23 -13.68 13.26 -16.74
N SER A 24 -13.77 14.12 -17.77
CA SER A 24 -13.01 13.99 -19.02
C SER A 24 -11.48 14.11 -18.85
N SER A 25 -10.98 14.34 -17.64
CA SER A 25 -9.56 14.41 -17.29
C SER A 25 -9.12 13.31 -16.32
N THR A 26 -10.02 12.39 -15.95
CA THR A 26 -9.68 11.27 -15.07
C THR A 26 -8.85 10.24 -15.82
N VAL A 27 -7.58 10.16 -15.43
CA VAL A 27 -6.59 9.20 -15.90
C VAL A 27 -6.34 8.16 -14.82
N GLU A 28 -6.21 6.92 -15.26
CA GLU A 28 -5.66 5.81 -14.49
C GLU A 28 -4.16 5.66 -14.75
N TYR A 29 -3.38 5.47 -13.69
CA TYR A 29 -1.97 5.16 -13.72
C TYR A 29 -1.72 3.74 -13.27
N GLN A 30 -1.25 2.91 -14.20
CA GLN A 30 -1.03 1.50 -13.98
C GLN A 30 0.47 1.17 -14.02
N ALA A 31 0.97 0.58 -12.93
CA ALA A 31 2.30 0.01 -12.88
C ALA A 31 2.27 -1.48 -13.23
N ASN A 32 3.29 -1.92 -13.98
CA ASN A 32 3.46 -3.31 -14.35
C ASN A 32 4.94 -3.69 -14.46
N PHE A 33 5.17 -5.01 -14.55
CA PHE A 33 6.48 -5.59 -14.78
C PHE A 33 6.43 -6.75 -15.78
N ILE A 34 7.56 -7.02 -16.42
CA ILE A 34 7.77 -8.16 -17.32
C ILE A 34 8.96 -8.94 -16.79
N THR A 35 8.80 -10.25 -16.56
CA THR A 35 9.86 -11.07 -15.91
C THR A 35 10.90 -11.62 -16.89
N ARG A 36 10.61 -11.57 -18.20
CA ARG A 36 11.45 -12.06 -19.29
C ARG A 36 11.26 -11.21 -20.54
N ASP A 37 11.58 -9.94 -20.45
CA ASP A 37 11.41 -9.01 -21.56
C ASP A 37 12.40 -9.29 -22.69
N THR A 38 12.00 -9.06 -23.93
CA THR A 38 12.85 -9.30 -25.10
C THR A 38 13.60 -8.03 -25.50
N PRO A 39 14.87 -8.13 -25.94
CA PRO A 39 15.56 -9.35 -26.37
C PRO A 39 16.43 -10.04 -25.31
N TYR A 40 16.60 -9.48 -24.10
CA TYR A 40 17.61 -9.96 -23.14
C TYR A 40 17.09 -10.88 -22.03
N GLN A 41 15.79 -11.16 -22.01
CA GLN A 41 15.10 -11.96 -20.99
C GLN A 41 15.36 -11.41 -19.58
N ASP A 42 15.24 -10.09 -19.44
CA ASP A 42 15.43 -9.35 -18.19
C ASP A 42 14.11 -8.93 -17.57
N TRP A 43 14.22 -8.50 -16.30
CA TRP A 43 13.10 -7.92 -15.56
C TRP A 43 13.03 -6.43 -15.89
N THR A 44 11.89 -5.98 -16.38
CA THR A 44 11.63 -4.58 -16.75
C THR A 44 10.31 -4.12 -16.15
N GLY A 45 10.16 -2.81 -15.93
CA GLY A 45 8.92 -2.22 -15.46
C GLY A 45 8.40 -1.13 -16.39
N ASN A 46 7.12 -0.85 -16.27
CA ASN A 46 6.48 0.27 -16.94
C ASN A 46 5.44 0.92 -16.02
N LEU A 47 5.25 2.22 -16.23
CA LEU A 47 4.15 2.99 -15.69
C LEU A 47 3.43 3.63 -16.88
N THR A 48 2.14 3.36 -17.02
CA THR A 48 1.33 3.85 -18.13
C THR A 48 0.17 4.69 -17.63
N ALA A 49 -0.13 5.76 -18.36
CA ALA A 49 -1.38 6.50 -18.20
C ALA A 49 -2.41 5.98 -19.21
N ILE A 50 -3.56 5.55 -18.69
CA ILE A 50 -4.70 5.03 -19.44
C ILE A 50 -5.86 5.99 -19.22
N GLU A 51 -6.49 6.41 -20.32
CA GLU A 51 -7.68 7.26 -20.27
C GLU A 51 -8.90 6.44 -19.82
N LEU A 52 -9.73 6.99 -18.94
CA LEU A 52 -10.99 6.40 -18.55
C LEU A 52 -12.14 6.99 -19.38
N ASP A 53 -13.11 6.17 -19.74
CA ASP A 53 -14.34 6.62 -20.38
C ASP A 53 -15.14 7.51 -19.41
N GLU A 54 -15.52 8.71 -19.86
CA GLU A 54 -16.16 9.73 -19.02
C GLU A 54 -17.59 9.35 -18.59
N ASP A 55 -18.26 8.47 -19.34
CA ASP A 55 -19.63 8.05 -19.05
C ASP A 55 -19.65 6.83 -18.13
N THR A 56 -18.80 5.82 -18.42
CA THR A 56 -18.80 4.53 -17.72
C THR A 56 -17.78 4.45 -16.58
N GLY A 57 -16.67 5.19 -16.67
CA GLY A 57 -15.49 5.05 -15.80
C GLY A 57 -14.60 3.86 -16.14
N GLU A 58 -14.87 3.16 -17.25
CA GLU A 58 -14.06 2.03 -17.69
C GLU A 58 -12.75 2.48 -18.36
N PRO A 59 -11.64 1.77 -18.18
CA PRO A 59 -10.40 2.03 -18.88
C PRO A 59 -10.56 1.84 -20.38
N THR A 60 -10.13 2.83 -21.15
CA THR A 60 -10.08 2.75 -22.61
C THR A 60 -8.85 1.96 -23.07
N ASN A 61 -8.82 1.56 -24.34
CA ASN A 61 -7.63 0.94 -24.93
C ASN A 61 -6.53 1.98 -25.32
N SER A 62 -6.66 3.24 -24.90
CA SER A 62 -5.78 4.34 -25.27
C SER A 62 -4.74 4.60 -24.17
N ILE A 63 -3.47 4.29 -24.46
CA ILE A 63 -2.34 4.66 -23.60
C ILE A 63 -1.87 6.06 -23.98
N GLN A 64 -1.98 7.01 -23.05
CA GLN A 64 -1.58 8.41 -23.22
C GLN A 64 -0.05 8.55 -23.24
N TRP A 65 0.63 7.88 -22.32
CA TRP A 65 2.08 7.83 -22.26
C TRP A 65 2.58 6.57 -21.53
N SER A 66 3.85 6.23 -21.76
CA SER A 66 4.60 5.19 -21.06
C SER A 66 5.89 5.77 -20.49
N ALA A 67 6.09 5.63 -19.18
CA ALA A 67 7.28 6.13 -18.50
C ALA A 67 8.54 5.38 -18.94
N GLN A 68 8.43 4.08 -19.23
CA GLN A 68 9.55 3.25 -19.68
C GLN A 68 10.18 3.81 -20.97
N SER A 69 9.39 4.04 -22.00
CA SER A 69 9.88 4.57 -23.29
C SER A 69 10.36 6.02 -23.19
N THR A 70 9.73 6.80 -22.32
CA THR A 70 10.12 8.19 -22.05
C THR A 70 11.47 8.24 -21.32
N LEU A 71 11.69 7.35 -20.35
CA LEU A 71 12.96 7.25 -19.62
C LEU A 71 14.10 6.78 -20.52
N ASP A 72 13.88 5.78 -21.38
CA ASP A 72 14.90 5.32 -22.33
C ASP A 72 15.33 6.44 -23.30
N SER A 73 14.38 7.28 -23.69
CA SER A 73 14.66 8.46 -24.50
C SER A 73 15.45 9.52 -23.72
N LEU A 74 15.08 9.77 -22.46
CA LEU A 74 15.72 10.73 -21.55
C LEU A 74 17.20 10.40 -21.30
N VAL A 75 17.53 9.12 -21.16
CA VAL A 75 18.89 8.67 -20.81
C VAL A 75 19.82 8.47 -22.02
N SER A 76 19.27 8.49 -23.23
CA SER A 76 20.00 8.23 -24.47
C SER A 76 21.21 9.16 -24.67
N GLY A 77 22.27 8.62 -25.29
CA GLY A 77 23.51 9.37 -25.52
C GLY A 77 24.20 9.79 -24.22
N THR A 78 24.21 11.10 -23.94
CA THR A 78 24.75 11.68 -22.69
C THR A 78 23.66 12.04 -21.68
N GLY A 79 22.38 11.80 -22.01
CA GLY A 79 21.23 12.19 -21.20
C GLY A 79 21.18 11.54 -19.81
N TRP A 80 21.70 10.31 -19.67
CA TRP A 80 21.89 9.65 -18.37
C TRP A 80 22.73 10.49 -17.38
N SER A 81 23.61 11.35 -17.89
CA SER A 81 24.43 12.25 -17.10
C SER A 81 23.89 13.68 -17.06
N THR A 82 23.39 14.23 -18.18
CA THR A 82 23.02 15.65 -18.24
C THR A 82 21.55 15.93 -17.89
N ASN A 83 20.65 14.98 -18.15
CA ASN A 83 19.20 15.20 -18.05
C ASN A 83 18.60 14.52 -16.82
N ARG A 84 19.12 13.33 -16.48
CA ARG A 84 18.62 12.55 -15.34
C ARG A 84 19.09 13.13 -14.02
N LYS A 85 18.16 13.37 -13.08
CA LYS A 85 18.47 13.89 -11.74
C LYS A 85 18.26 12.81 -10.71
N ILE A 86 19.34 12.38 -10.04
CA ILE A 86 19.27 11.34 -9.02
C ILE A 86 19.96 11.82 -7.75
N ALA A 87 19.31 11.65 -6.62
CA ALA A 87 19.88 11.87 -5.29
C ALA A 87 19.93 10.58 -4.48
N THR A 88 20.75 10.58 -3.44
CA THR A 88 20.89 9.51 -2.45
C THR A 88 21.07 10.09 -1.06
N TRP A 89 20.91 9.26 -0.03
CA TRP A 89 21.25 9.62 1.34
C TRP A 89 22.72 9.32 1.64
N ASP A 90 23.43 10.24 2.31
CA ASP A 90 24.72 9.96 2.95
C ASP A 90 24.51 9.74 4.46
N PRO A 91 24.64 8.49 4.96
CA PRO A 91 24.43 8.19 6.38
C PRO A 91 25.51 8.76 7.31
N ILE A 92 26.66 9.18 6.78
CA ILE A 92 27.75 9.76 7.58
C ILE A 92 27.52 11.27 7.77
N ALA A 93 27.18 11.97 6.68
CA ALA A 93 26.85 13.39 6.73
C ALA A 93 25.44 13.63 7.32
N ALA A 94 24.58 12.61 7.29
CA ALA A 94 23.15 12.71 7.58
C ALA A 94 22.46 13.77 6.71
N ASP A 95 22.72 13.71 5.40
CA ASP A 95 22.21 14.65 4.42
C ASP A 95 21.94 13.97 3.07
N GLY A 96 21.05 14.57 2.28
CA GLY A 96 20.87 14.18 0.88
C GLY A 96 22.03 14.69 0.03
N ILE A 97 22.49 13.85 -0.89
CA ILE A 97 23.59 14.17 -1.81
C ILE A 97 23.25 13.77 -3.26
N PRO A 98 23.82 14.44 -4.27
CA PRO A 98 23.72 13.96 -5.65
C PRO A 98 24.27 12.54 -5.80
N PHE A 99 23.59 11.67 -6.55
CA PHE A 99 24.07 10.32 -6.87
C PHE A 99 25.14 10.36 -7.96
N ARG A 100 26.33 10.82 -7.56
CA ARG A 100 27.54 10.96 -8.38
C ARG A 100 28.72 10.37 -7.65
N TRP A 101 29.66 9.79 -8.38
CA TRP A 101 30.82 9.11 -7.80
C TRP A 101 31.63 10.01 -6.85
N ALA A 102 31.83 11.27 -7.24
CA ALA A 102 32.56 12.25 -6.43
C ALA A 102 31.80 12.74 -5.17
N ASN A 103 30.48 12.47 -5.08
CA ASN A 103 29.62 12.93 -3.99
C ASN A 103 29.36 11.83 -2.95
N ILE A 104 29.25 10.56 -3.38
CA ILE A 104 29.01 9.44 -2.46
C ILE A 104 30.23 9.17 -1.56
N ASN A 105 29.97 8.74 -0.33
CA ASN A 105 31.03 8.51 0.65
C ASN A 105 31.85 7.24 0.34
N ALA A 106 33.00 7.08 1.01
CA ALA A 106 33.90 5.96 0.78
C ALA A 106 33.27 4.58 1.04
N THR A 107 32.33 4.47 1.98
CA THR A 107 31.61 3.22 2.27
C THR A 107 30.69 2.84 1.11
N GLN A 108 29.94 3.80 0.58
CA GLN A 108 29.09 3.62 -0.59
C GLN A 108 29.91 3.28 -1.85
N GLN A 109 31.04 3.95 -2.04
CA GLN A 109 31.98 3.62 -3.12
C GLN A 109 32.47 2.16 -3.02
N ALA A 110 32.82 1.71 -1.81
CA ALA A 110 33.24 0.32 -1.59
C ALA A 110 32.10 -0.69 -1.86
N GLN A 111 30.86 -0.37 -1.48
CA GLN A 111 29.68 -1.21 -1.75
C GLN A 111 29.37 -1.36 -3.24
N LEU A 112 29.71 -0.37 -4.07
CA LEU A 112 29.58 -0.44 -5.53
C LEU A 112 30.73 -1.17 -6.22
N GLN A 113 31.80 -1.50 -5.51
CA GLN A 113 32.96 -2.19 -6.07
C GLN A 113 33.50 -3.29 -5.14
N PRO A 114 32.66 -4.26 -4.73
CA PRO A 114 33.04 -5.24 -3.72
C PRO A 114 34.16 -6.19 -4.19
N SER A 115 34.37 -6.33 -5.50
CA SER A 115 35.30 -7.29 -6.11
C SER A 115 36.23 -6.73 -7.18
N ASP A 116 36.06 -5.47 -7.58
CA ASP A 116 36.85 -4.82 -8.65
C ASP A 116 36.90 -3.30 -8.46
N LEU A 117 37.34 -2.56 -9.49
CA LEU A 117 37.44 -1.10 -9.49
C LEU A 117 36.44 -0.44 -10.45
N LEU A 118 35.31 -1.11 -10.74
CA LEU A 118 34.30 -0.61 -11.67
C LEU A 118 33.19 0.20 -10.98
N GLY A 119 33.37 0.64 -9.73
CA GLY A 119 32.34 1.32 -8.93
C GLY A 119 31.72 2.54 -9.61
N GLU A 120 32.55 3.45 -10.14
CA GLU A 120 32.08 4.63 -10.89
C GLU A 120 31.27 4.21 -12.12
N ASN A 121 31.77 3.25 -12.89
CA ASN A 121 31.05 2.74 -14.06
C ASN A 121 29.72 2.08 -13.68
N ARG A 122 29.63 1.38 -12.54
CA ARG A 122 28.37 0.82 -12.05
C ARG A 122 27.39 1.92 -11.68
N LEU A 123 27.86 2.97 -11.02
CA LEU A 123 27.03 4.15 -10.75
C LEU A 123 26.48 4.74 -12.04
N GLU A 124 27.32 4.97 -13.04
CA GLU A 124 26.88 5.47 -14.35
C GLU A 124 25.88 4.53 -15.04
N TYR A 125 26.09 3.22 -14.94
CA TYR A 125 25.17 2.21 -15.47
C TYR A 125 23.79 2.31 -14.81
N LEU A 126 23.73 2.42 -13.48
CA LEU A 126 22.49 2.61 -12.73
C LEU A 126 21.78 3.90 -13.18
N ARG A 127 22.53 4.97 -13.46
CA ARG A 127 21.99 6.20 -14.04
C ARG A 127 21.46 6.05 -15.47
N GLY A 128 21.80 4.98 -16.18
CA GLY A 128 21.30 4.68 -17.54
C GLY A 128 22.39 4.57 -18.60
N ASN A 129 23.68 4.65 -18.24
CA ASN A 129 24.77 4.49 -19.22
C ASN A 129 24.84 3.03 -19.72
N ALA A 130 24.60 2.82 -21.01
CA ALA A 130 24.68 1.51 -21.65
C ALA A 130 26.10 1.15 -22.15
N GLY A 131 27.09 2.03 -22.00
CA GLY A 131 28.41 1.88 -22.62
C GLY A 131 29.18 0.60 -22.25
N LEU A 132 29.00 0.08 -21.03
CA LEU A 132 29.62 -1.17 -20.57
C LEU A 132 28.70 -2.39 -20.64
N GLU A 133 27.56 -2.29 -21.30
CA GLU A 133 26.70 -3.45 -21.59
C GLU A 133 27.39 -4.42 -22.57
N LYS A 134 27.15 -5.72 -22.41
CA LYS A 134 27.74 -6.78 -23.26
C LYS A 134 27.48 -6.56 -24.75
N ARG A 135 26.29 -6.08 -25.12
CA ARG A 135 25.93 -5.72 -26.50
C ARG A 135 26.82 -4.64 -27.10
N ASN A 136 27.45 -3.83 -26.26
CA ASN A 136 28.38 -2.76 -26.63
C ASN A 136 29.85 -3.15 -26.40
N GLY A 137 30.12 -4.43 -26.10
CA GLY A 137 31.48 -4.95 -25.88
C GLY A 137 31.98 -4.83 -24.43
N GLY A 138 31.13 -4.45 -23.48
CA GLY A 138 31.47 -4.37 -22.06
C GLY A 138 31.20 -5.66 -21.26
N THR A 139 31.18 -5.55 -19.93
CA THR A 139 31.05 -6.69 -19.00
C THR A 139 29.74 -6.69 -18.21
N PHE A 140 28.98 -5.60 -18.20
CA PHE A 140 27.71 -5.50 -17.49
C PHE A 140 26.57 -6.16 -18.25
N ARG A 141 25.51 -6.56 -17.54
CA ARG A 141 24.32 -7.15 -18.17
C ARG A 141 23.70 -6.19 -19.19
N ASP A 142 23.16 -6.75 -20.25
CA ASP A 142 22.31 -6.00 -21.18
C ASP A 142 20.96 -5.69 -20.52
N ARG A 143 20.39 -4.54 -20.89
CA ARG A 143 19.05 -4.11 -20.50
C ARG A 143 18.17 -3.91 -21.71
N SER A 144 16.94 -4.43 -21.64
CA SER A 144 15.90 -4.10 -22.61
C SER A 144 15.42 -2.66 -22.38
N HIS A 145 15.20 -2.29 -21.11
CA HIS A 145 14.78 -0.96 -20.67
C HIS A 145 15.53 -0.50 -19.41
N VAL A 146 15.59 0.82 -19.18
CA VAL A 146 16.25 1.37 -17.98
C VAL A 146 15.37 1.28 -16.73
N LEU A 147 14.06 1.48 -16.87
CA LEU A 147 13.11 1.43 -15.75
C LEU A 147 13.03 0.00 -15.19
N GLY A 148 13.37 -0.15 -13.92
CA GLY A 148 13.26 -1.42 -13.20
C GLY A 148 11.81 -1.90 -13.05
N ASP A 149 11.64 -3.19 -12.77
CA ASP A 149 10.32 -3.78 -12.50
C ASP A 149 9.63 -3.14 -11.30
N ILE A 150 8.34 -2.82 -11.46
CA ILE A 150 7.46 -2.29 -10.41
C ILE A 150 6.49 -3.40 -9.99
N ILE A 151 6.76 -4.03 -8.85
CA ILE A 151 6.04 -5.22 -8.39
C ILE A 151 4.99 -4.85 -7.33
N ASP A 152 5.43 -4.51 -6.11
CA ASP A 152 4.51 -4.29 -4.98
C ASP A 152 4.24 -2.80 -4.68
N SER A 153 5.01 -1.89 -5.29
CA SER A 153 4.84 -0.46 -5.06
C SER A 153 3.58 0.03 -5.76
N GLN A 154 2.59 0.45 -4.98
CA GLN A 154 1.49 1.26 -5.47
C GLN A 154 2.02 2.62 -5.90
N VAL A 155 1.50 3.12 -7.01
CA VAL A 155 1.77 4.48 -7.47
C VAL A 155 0.94 5.43 -6.59
N ILE A 156 1.51 6.56 -6.18
CA ILE A 156 0.71 7.62 -5.56
C ILE A 156 0.69 8.86 -6.45
N TYR A 157 -0.49 9.47 -6.57
CA TYR A 157 -0.69 10.74 -7.25
C TYR A 157 -0.67 11.88 -6.24
N VAL A 158 0.17 12.89 -6.48
CA VAL A 158 0.25 14.10 -5.65
C VAL A 158 -0.02 15.31 -6.54
N GLY A 159 -1.28 15.78 -6.50
CA GLY A 159 -1.74 17.02 -7.12
C GLY A 159 -1.78 18.17 -6.11
N PRO A 160 -2.65 19.19 -6.28
CA PRO A 160 -2.82 20.29 -5.31
C PRO A 160 -3.15 19.80 -3.88
N PRO A 161 -2.74 20.52 -2.81
CA PRO A 161 -3.06 20.15 -1.43
C PRO A 161 -4.56 20.03 -1.16
N SER A 162 -4.98 18.93 -0.54
CA SER A 162 -6.38 18.60 -0.30
C SER A 162 -6.67 18.07 1.11
N ALA A 163 -5.69 18.08 2.01
CA ALA A 163 -5.87 17.66 3.41
C ALA A 163 -6.97 18.46 4.13
N PRO A 164 -7.64 17.87 5.15
CA PRO A 164 -8.86 18.42 5.75
C PRO A 164 -8.63 19.54 6.78
N TYR A 165 -7.41 20.09 6.89
CA TYR A 165 -7.11 21.09 7.91
C TYR A 165 -7.81 22.42 7.64
N LEU A 166 -8.41 23.01 8.68
CA LEU A 166 -9.19 24.25 8.57
C LEU A 166 -8.45 25.49 9.10
N THR A 167 -7.16 25.38 9.40
CA THR A 167 -6.37 26.50 9.92
C THR A 167 -6.12 27.54 8.82
N ALA A 168 -6.05 28.81 9.20
CA ALA A 168 -5.81 29.90 8.25
C ALA A 168 -4.46 29.75 7.52
N SER A 169 -3.43 29.22 8.19
CA SER A 169 -2.12 28.94 7.59
C SER A 169 -2.21 27.84 6.53
N TYR A 170 -2.95 26.76 6.80
CA TYR A 170 -3.13 25.69 5.82
C TYR A 170 -3.95 26.14 4.61
N ILE A 171 -5.04 26.87 4.83
CA ILE A 171 -5.85 27.42 3.72
C ILE A 171 -4.99 28.32 2.83
N SER A 172 -4.04 29.07 3.41
CA SER A 172 -3.10 29.90 2.66
C SER A 172 -2.09 29.06 1.87
N PHE A 173 -1.56 27.99 2.47
CA PHE A 173 -0.68 27.02 1.82
C PHE A 173 -1.37 26.32 0.64
N ALA A 174 -2.58 25.81 0.83
CA ALA A 174 -3.36 25.14 -0.21
C ALA A 174 -3.66 26.09 -1.38
N LYS A 175 -4.00 27.36 -1.10
CA LYS A 175 -4.18 28.39 -2.14
C LYS A 175 -2.88 28.70 -2.90
N ALA A 176 -1.75 28.79 -2.19
CA ALA A 176 -0.45 29.06 -2.80
C ALA A 176 0.00 27.91 -3.73
N ASN A 177 -0.39 26.68 -3.41
CA ASN A 177 -0.04 25.47 -4.16
C ASN A 177 -1.21 24.92 -5.00
N ALA A 178 -2.24 25.72 -5.28
CA ALA A 178 -3.42 25.30 -6.03
C ALA A 178 -3.08 24.85 -7.48
N ASN A 179 -1.97 25.33 -8.03
CA ASN A 179 -1.46 24.97 -9.36
C ASN A 179 -0.21 24.09 -9.27
N ARG A 180 -0.01 23.36 -8.16
CA ARG A 180 1.12 22.43 -8.03
C ARG A 180 1.07 21.42 -9.17
N GLN A 181 2.21 21.29 -9.87
CA GLN A 181 2.37 20.30 -10.93
C GLN A 181 2.07 18.90 -10.38
N PRO A 182 1.13 18.16 -10.97
CA PRO A 182 0.83 16.80 -10.53
C PRO A 182 1.98 15.84 -10.79
N MET A 183 2.34 15.07 -9.76
CA MET A 183 3.44 14.12 -9.79
C MET A 183 2.96 12.72 -9.40
N LEU A 184 3.63 11.70 -9.94
CA LEU A 184 3.46 10.29 -9.58
C LEU A 184 4.72 9.79 -8.91
N TYR A 185 4.59 9.09 -7.78
CA TYR A 185 5.73 8.50 -7.08
C TYR A 185 5.57 6.99 -6.94
N VAL A 186 6.63 6.24 -7.26
CA VAL A 186 6.61 4.77 -7.24
C VAL A 186 8.02 4.20 -7.05
N GLY A 187 8.14 3.17 -6.22
CA GLY A 187 9.39 2.40 -6.05
C GLY A 187 9.58 1.38 -7.17
N ALA A 188 10.82 1.20 -7.63
CA ALA A 188 11.19 0.19 -8.61
C ALA A 188 12.45 -0.59 -8.22
N ASN A 189 12.60 -1.78 -8.82
CA ASN A 189 13.68 -2.73 -8.54
C ASN A 189 15.00 -2.46 -9.29
N ASP A 190 15.13 -1.30 -9.92
CA ASP A 190 16.42 -0.73 -10.34
C ASP A 190 17.12 0.04 -9.20
N GLY A 191 16.53 0.05 -8.01
CA GLY A 191 17.11 0.64 -6.80
C GLY A 191 16.51 1.97 -6.39
N MET A 192 15.47 2.45 -7.09
CA MET A 192 15.07 3.85 -6.98
C MET A 192 13.58 4.03 -6.68
N LEU A 193 13.29 5.14 -6.01
CA LEU A 193 11.98 5.76 -5.99
C LEU A 193 11.99 6.74 -7.16
N HIS A 194 11.07 6.58 -8.10
CA HIS A 194 10.92 7.48 -9.23
C HIS A 194 9.81 8.49 -8.99
N ALA A 195 10.03 9.72 -9.46
CA ALA A 195 9.02 10.76 -9.53
C ALA A 195 8.74 11.09 -11.01
N PHE A 196 7.54 10.82 -11.50
CA PHE A 196 7.12 11.09 -12.88
C PHE A 196 6.15 12.27 -12.94
N ASN A 197 6.24 13.07 -14.00
CA ASN A 197 5.19 14.04 -14.30
C ASN A 197 3.90 13.29 -14.70
N ALA A 198 2.80 13.52 -13.98
CA ALA A 198 1.56 12.77 -14.19
C ALA A 198 0.89 13.03 -15.55
N THR A 199 1.22 14.16 -16.20
CA THR A 199 0.69 14.55 -17.51
C THR A 199 1.52 13.99 -18.66
N THR A 200 2.85 13.95 -18.53
CA THR A 200 3.75 13.60 -19.65
C THR A 200 4.43 12.24 -19.53
N GLY A 201 4.47 11.65 -18.34
CA GLY A 201 5.22 10.42 -18.07
C GLY A 201 6.73 10.60 -17.96
N GLU A 202 7.24 11.83 -18.09
CA GLU A 202 8.67 12.12 -17.98
C GLU A 202 9.16 11.95 -16.54
N GLU A 203 10.27 11.22 -16.36
CA GLU A 203 10.96 11.11 -15.07
C GLU A 203 11.52 12.49 -14.68
N PHE A 204 10.99 13.05 -13.60
CA PHE A 204 11.41 14.35 -13.09
C PHE A 204 12.66 14.24 -12.22
N PHE A 205 12.67 13.25 -11.31
CA PHE A 205 13.85 12.85 -10.54
C PHE A 205 13.72 11.41 -10.04
N ALA A 206 14.81 10.86 -9.51
CA ALA A 206 14.82 9.61 -8.76
C ALA A 206 15.61 9.74 -7.45
N PHE A 207 15.28 8.91 -6.46
CA PHE A 207 15.96 8.83 -5.17
C PHE A 207 16.38 7.39 -4.86
N ILE A 208 17.61 7.21 -4.37
CA ILE A 208 18.18 5.92 -3.97
C ILE A 208 18.46 5.95 -2.47
N PRO A 209 17.74 5.18 -1.64
CA PRO A 209 18.05 5.03 -0.22
C PRO A 209 19.42 4.39 -0.02
N ASN A 210 20.11 4.76 1.06
CA ASN A 210 21.37 4.16 1.42
C ASN A 210 21.24 2.65 1.74
N ALA A 211 20.12 2.21 2.31
CA ALA A 211 19.91 0.80 2.64
C ALA A 211 20.03 -0.17 1.46
N VAL A 212 19.80 0.27 0.21
CA VAL A 212 19.92 -0.59 -0.96
C VAL A 212 21.33 -0.65 -1.56
N PHE A 213 22.26 0.23 -1.15
CA PHE A 213 23.59 0.36 -1.76
C PHE A 213 24.38 -0.95 -1.80
N ASN A 214 24.29 -1.74 -0.73
CA ASN A 214 25.03 -2.99 -0.62
C ASN A 214 24.66 -4.00 -1.73
N ASN A 215 23.47 -3.89 -2.30
CA ASN A 215 22.97 -4.78 -3.36
C ASN A 215 23.03 -4.14 -4.76
N LEU A 216 23.20 -2.81 -4.89
CA LEU A 216 23.16 -2.12 -6.18
C LEU A 216 24.19 -2.66 -7.19
N HIS A 217 25.36 -3.10 -6.73
CA HIS A 217 26.37 -3.66 -7.62
C HIS A 217 25.86 -4.90 -8.38
N GLN A 218 24.92 -5.66 -7.81
CA GLN A 218 24.36 -6.88 -8.40
C GLN A 218 23.53 -6.59 -9.66
N LEU A 219 22.96 -5.39 -9.80
CA LEU A 219 22.21 -4.95 -10.99
C LEU A 219 23.09 -4.89 -12.24
N THR A 220 24.42 -4.90 -12.11
CA THR A 220 25.34 -4.96 -13.25
C THR A 220 25.75 -6.38 -13.63
N SER A 221 25.44 -7.37 -12.78
CA SER A 221 25.84 -8.76 -12.99
C SER A 221 25.17 -9.36 -14.21
N PRO A 222 25.92 -9.97 -15.15
CA PRO A 222 25.33 -10.71 -16.28
C PRO A 222 24.48 -11.92 -15.89
N LEU A 223 24.52 -12.34 -14.63
CA LEU A 223 23.70 -13.43 -14.08
C LEU A 223 22.51 -12.90 -13.28
N TYR A 224 22.29 -11.58 -13.20
CA TYR A 224 21.23 -10.97 -12.40
C TYR A 224 19.85 -11.58 -12.68
N ASN A 225 19.49 -11.80 -13.96
CA ASN A 225 18.19 -12.35 -14.34
C ASN A 225 17.94 -13.79 -13.82
N GLN A 226 18.98 -14.50 -13.38
CA GLN A 226 18.85 -15.83 -12.77
C GLN A 226 18.58 -15.77 -11.25
N ASN A 227 18.84 -14.62 -10.63
CA ASN A 227 18.68 -14.38 -9.20
C ASN A 227 18.26 -12.92 -8.97
N HIS A 228 17.02 -12.61 -9.37
CA HIS A 228 16.42 -11.28 -9.19
C HIS A 228 16.40 -10.91 -7.70
N LEU A 229 16.65 -9.64 -7.42
CA LEU A 229 16.60 -9.08 -6.08
C LEU A 229 15.57 -7.96 -6.02
N PHE A 230 14.98 -7.83 -4.85
CA PHE A 230 14.15 -6.69 -4.52
C PHE A 230 15.01 -5.52 -4.05
N PHE A 231 14.65 -4.33 -4.51
CA PHE A 231 15.18 -3.06 -4.04
C PHE A 231 14.01 -2.25 -3.47
N ILE A 232 13.57 -1.17 -4.11
CA ILE A 232 12.45 -0.39 -3.58
C ILE A 232 11.12 -0.97 -4.07
N ASN A 233 10.42 -1.71 -3.21
CA ASN A 233 9.06 -2.20 -3.50
C ASN A 233 8.00 -1.63 -2.55
N GLY A 234 8.39 -0.86 -1.53
CA GLY A 234 7.45 -0.25 -0.62
C GLY A 234 6.59 0.79 -1.33
N SER A 235 5.28 0.75 -1.08
CA SER A 235 4.38 1.79 -1.54
C SER A 235 4.64 3.08 -0.76
N PRO A 236 4.92 4.22 -1.40
CA PRO A 236 5.08 5.47 -0.70
C PRO A 236 3.74 5.99 -0.14
N GLU A 237 3.83 6.92 0.82
CA GLU A 237 2.72 7.66 1.42
C GLU A 237 3.04 9.15 1.36
N SER A 238 2.05 10.00 1.12
CA SER A 238 2.23 11.46 1.12
C SER A 238 1.22 12.15 2.01
N ALA A 239 1.65 13.17 2.75
CA ALA A 239 0.74 14.00 3.52
C ALA A 239 1.26 15.42 3.67
N ASP A 240 0.32 16.35 3.88
CA ASP A 240 0.64 17.72 4.29
C ASP A 240 0.89 17.76 5.81
N VAL A 241 2.04 18.30 6.20
CA VAL A 241 2.49 18.42 7.60
C VAL A 241 2.99 19.83 7.86
N GLN A 242 2.91 20.25 9.12
CA GLN A 242 3.51 21.49 9.58
C GLN A 242 4.88 21.18 10.21
N PHE A 243 5.92 21.85 9.74
CA PHE A 243 7.25 21.79 10.35
C PHE A 243 7.32 22.64 11.61
N SER A 244 8.40 22.47 12.38
CA SER A 244 8.62 23.14 13.66
C SER A 244 8.62 24.68 13.58
N ASP A 245 8.87 25.26 12.41
CA ASP A 245 8.81 26.69 12.14
C ASP A 245 7.40 27.21 11.81
N GLY A 246 6.40 26.32 11.77
CA GLY A 246 5.02 26.64 11.44
C GLY A 246 4.70 26.68 9.93
N SER A 247 5.68 26.39 9.06
CA SER A 247 5.45 26.29 7.62
C SER A 247 4.86 24.93 7.24
N TRP A 248 4.01 24.94 6.22
CA TRP A 248 3.36 23.74 5.69
C TRP A 248 4.17 23.15 4.54
N HIS A 249 4.30 21.84 4.54
CA HIS A 249 5.02 21.06 3.55
C HIS A 249 4.23 19.82 3.18
N THR A 250 4.39 19.35 1.96
CA THR A 250 3.94 18.02 1.52
C THR A 250 5.14 17.11 1.50
N ILE A 251 5.15 16.12 2.39
CA ILE A 251 6.23 15.14 2.46
C ILE A 251 5.81 13.83 1.80
N LEU A 252 6.80 13.10 1.34
CA LEU A 252 6.70 11.74 0.84
C LEU A 252 7.51 10.84 1.77
N VAL A 253 6.92 9.75 2.25
CA VAL A 253 7.60 8.76 3.08
C VAL A 253 7.50 7.40 2.42
N GLY A 254 8.59 6.65 2.38
CA GLY A 254 8.63 5.32 1.77
C GLY A 254 9.54 4.35 2.52
N GLY A 255 9.45 3.08 2.14
CA GLY A 255 10.34 2.01 2.55
C GLY A 255 10.61 1.07 1.38
N GLU A 256 11.36 0.00 1.61
CA GLU A 256 11.83 -0.89 0.54
C GLU A 256 11.09 -2.24 0.48
N ASN A 257 10.15 -2.53 1.39
CA ASN A 257 9.56 -3.85 1.58
C ASN A 257 10.66 -4.93 1.69
N ALA A 258 10.77 -5.81 0.70
CA ALA A 258 11.72 -6.92 0.67
C ALA A 258 13.18 -6.50 0.40
N GLY A 259 13.43 -5.28 -0.10
CA GLY A 259 14.77 -4.88 -0.54
C GLY A 259 15.62 -4.18 0.51
N GLY A 260 15.05 -3.80 1.65
CA GLY A 260 15.75 -2.95 2.61
C GLY A 260 15.08 -2.89 3.98
N LYS A 261 15.82 -2.27 4.92
CA LYS A 261 15.45 -2.09 6.32
C LYS A 261 15.61 -0.62 6.72
N SER A 262 14.98 0.27 5.96
CA SER A 262 14.90 1.69 6.26
C SER A 262 13.54 2.27 5.91
N ILE A 263 13.25 3.42 6.52
CA ILE A 263 12.16 4.30 6.11
C ILE A 263 12.81 5.64 5.75
N PHE A 264 12.47 6.23 4.62
CA PHE A 264 13.03 7.50 4.17
C PHE A 264 11.92 8.53 3.97
N ALA A 265 12.28 9.82 4.00
CA ALA A 265 11.36 10.89 3.68
C ALA A 265 11.98 11.98 2.79
N LEU A 266 11.15 12.54 1.91
CA LEU A 266 11.47 13.66 1.04
C LEU A 266 10.42 14.77 1.19
N ASP A 267 10.84 16.02 1.10
CA ASP A 267 9.95 17.17 0.92
C ASP A 267 9.64 17.36 -0.58
N ILE A 268 8.40 17.08 -0.95
CA ILE A 268 7.91 17.17 -2.33
C ILE A 268 6.97 18.36 -2.54
N THR A 269 7.00 19.34 -1.63
CA THR A 269 6.08 20.49 -1.64
C THR A 269 6.06 21.21 -2.98
N ASN A 270 7.24 21.48 -3.54
CA ASN A 270 7.40 22.22 -4.79
C ASN A 270 8.22 21.41 -5.81
N PRO A 271 7.56 20.64 -6.70
CA PRO A 271 8.24 19.87 -7.75
C PRO A 271 9.18 20.73 -8.61
N THR A 272 8.84 21.99 -8.88
CA THR A 272 9.68 22.84 -9.74
C THR A 272 11.05 23.17 -9.16
N ASN A 273 11.21 23.11 -7.83
CA ASN A 273 12.52 23.26 -7.16
C ASN A 273 13.39 22.00 -7.27
N LEU A 274 12.80 20.87 -7.66
CA LEU A 274 13.47 19.56 -7.77
C LEU A 274 14.01 19.31 -9.18
N SER A 275 14.25 20.37 -9.96
CA SER A 275 14.69 20.29 -11.36
C SER A 275 16.20 20.10 -11.53
N SER A 276 16.95 19.91 -10.44
CA SER A 276 18.41 19.69 -10.44
C SER A 276 18.81 18.70 -9.35
N GLU A 277 19.93 17.99 -9.52
CA GLU A 277 20.39 17.01 -8.51
C GLU A 277 20.64 17.62 -7.13
N PRO A 278 21.27 18.80 -6.99
CA PRO A 278 21.36 19.44 -5.68
C PRO A 278 20.00 19.83 -5.09
N GLY A 279 19.03 20.20 -5.94
CA GLY A 279 17.66 20.48 -5.50
C GLY A 279 16.95 19.24 -4.96
N VAL A 280 17.09 18.10 -5.64
CA VAL A 280 16.57 16.81 -5.18
C VAL A 280 17.29 16.36 -3.91
N ALA A 281 18.61 16.51 -3.84
CA ALA A 281 19.41 16.18 -2.66
C ALA A 281 18.95 16.96 -1.43
N ASN A 282 18.77 18.28 -1.54
CA ASN A 282 18.28 19.13 -0.45
C ASN A 282 16.85 18.80 0.00
N ALA A 283 16.07 18.11 -0.85
CA ALA A 283 14.73 17.69 -0.51
C ALA A 283 14.68 16.37 0.26
N VAL A 284 15.78 15.60 0.30
CA VAL A 284 15.86 14.40 1.13
C VAL A 284 15.95 14.83 2.58
N LEU A 285 14.92 14.51 3.37
CA LEU A 285 14.82 14.94 4.76
C LEU A 285 15.64 14.02 5.67
N TRP A 286 15.46 12.71 5.53
CA TRP A 286 16.10 11.71 6.40
C TRP A 286 15.93 10.29 5.87
N GLU A 287 16.79 9.39 6.36
CA GLU A 287 16.63 7.93 6.27
C GLU A 287 16.79 7.33 7.68
N PHE A 288 15.72 6.72 8.17
CA PHE A 288 15.62 6.10 9.49
C PHE A 288 15.97 4.61 9.41
N THR A 289 16.81 4.16 10.35
CA THR A 289 17.13 2.74 10.56
C THR A 289 17.24 2.44 12.06
N ASP A 290 16.94 1.20 12.45
CA ASP A 290 17.05 0.71 13.83
C ASP A 290 17.33 -0.80 13.80
N THR A 291 17.97 -1.33 14.84
CA THR A 291 18.29 -2.77 14.95
C THR A 291 17.07 -3.70 14.99
N ASP A 292 15.92 -3.19 15.47
CA ASP A 292 14.65 -3.90 15.51
C ASP A 292 13.83 -3.72 14.24
N LEU A 293 14.30 -2.89 13.29
CA LEU A 293 13.68 -2.73 11.99
C LEU A 293 13.95 -3.97 11.12
N GLY A 294 12.87 -4.53 10.57
CA GLY A 294 12.88 -5.62 9.61
C GLY A 294 12.73 -5.12 8.18
N LEU A 295 12.36 -6.04 7.30
CA LEU A 295 11.88 -5.74 5.94
C LEU A 295 10.62 -4.88 6.06
N THR A 296 10.65 -3.68 5.47
CA THR A 296 9.69 -2.59 5.73
C THR A 296 8.37 -2.73 4.99
N TYR A 297 7.76 -3.93 5.07
CA TYR A 297 6.41 -4.22 4.58
C TYR A 297 5.29 -3.44 5.27
N SER A 298 5.58 -2.81 6.41
CA SER A 298 4.66 -1.88 7.06
C SER A 298 4.73 -0.54 6.33
N LYS A 299 3.68 -0.22 5.56
CA LYS A 299 3.58 1.09 4.89
C LYS A 299 3.53 2.20 5.95
N PRO A 300 4.38 3.24 5.88
CA PRO A 300 4.30 4.37 6.78
C PRO A 300 2.95 5.09 6.67
N GLN A 301 2.45 5.63 7.78
CA GLN A 301 1.25 6.45 7.85
C GLN A 301 1.56 7.76 8.55
N ILE A 302 1.01 8.87 8.06
CA ILE A 302 1.32 10.21 8.56
C ILE A 302 0.06 10.78 9.19
N GLY A 303 0.16 11.29 10.41
CA GLY A 303 -0.99 11.85 11.12
C GLY A 303 -0.63 12.96 12.08
N GLN A 304 -1.58 13.88 12.28
CA GLN A 304 -1.47 14.90 13.30
C GLN A 304 -1.56 14.25 14.69
N ILE A 305 -0.63 14.61 15.58
CA ILE A 305 -0.62 14.18 16.98
C ILE A 305 -0.92 15.35 17.91
N ARG A 306 -1.34 15.03 19.14
CA ARG A 306 -1.69 16.07 20.11
C ARG A 306 -0.43 16.85 20.47
N SER A 307 -0.47 18.16 20.28
CA SER A 307 0.60 19.05 20.73
C SER A 307 0.40 19.45 22.19
N GLY A 308 1.51 19.71 22.89
CA GLY A 308 1.49 20.27 24.25
C GLY A 308 1.05 21.74 24.29
N SER A 309 1.00 22.41 23.14
CA SER A 309 0.52 23.78 23.00
C SER A 309 -0.70 23.85 22.06
N PRO A 310 -1.74 24.65 22.38
CA PRO A 310 -2.94 24.79 21.55
C PRO A 310 -2.69 25.45 20.19
N SER A 311 -1.55 26.13 20.00
CA SER A 311 -1.25 26.92 18.80
C SER A 311 -0.27 26.24 17.83
N SER A 312 0.31 25.10 18.21
CA SER A 312 1.21 24.32 17.36
C SER A 312 0.55 23.03 16.91
N LEU A 313 0.70 22.70 15.64
CA LEU A 313 0.35 21.39 15.13
C LEU A 313 1.61 20.53 15.18
N ASN A 314 1.47 19.32 15.71
CA ASN A 314 2.52 18.33 15.70
C ASN A 314 2.07 17.16 14.82
N PHE A 315 3.02 16.53 14.15
CA PHE A 315 2.78 15.41 13.26
C PHE A 315 3.75 14.29 13.59
N ALA A 316 3.39 13.06 13.24
CA ALA A 316 4.26 11.92 13.34
C ALA A 316 4.08 10.99 12.14
N VAL A 317 5.17 10.34 11.77
CA VAL A 317 5.18 9.21 10.84
C VAL A 317 5.17 7.94 11.66
N PHE A 318 4.15 7.11 11.46
CA PHE A 318 3.90 5.87 12.18
C PHE A 318 4.15 4.67 11.28
N PHE A 319 4.83 3.66 11.82
CA PHE A 319 5.03 2.39 11.11
C PHE A 319 5.29 1.26 12.10
N GLY A 320 4.96 0.05 11.67
CA GLY A 320 5.42 -1.18 12.30
C GLY A 320 6.83 -1.51 11.83
N ASN A 321 7.55 -2.30 12.61
CA ASN A 321 8.91 -2.69 12.28
C ASN A 321 9.03 -3.62 11.07
N GLY A 322 7.91 -4.09 10.52
CA GLY A 322 7.91 -5.04 9.44
C GLY A 322 8.39 -6.42 9.90
N TYR A 323 8.93 -7.21 8.99
CA TYR A 323 9.15 -8.65 9.20
C TYR A 323 10.63 -9.02 9.12
N ASN A 324 11.02 -10.19 9.66
CA ASN A 324 12.41 -10.66 9.60
C ASN A 324 13.41 -9.66 10.22
N SER A 325 13.02 -9.05 11.35
CA SER A 325 13.87 -8.23 12.20
C SER A 325 14.85 -9.10 12.99
N THR A 326 16.02 -8.54 13.34
CA THR A 326 17.10 -9.28 14.00
C THR A 326 16.68 -9.86 15.35
N ASN A 327 15.88 -9.10 16.11
CA ASN A 327 15.45 -9.48 17.46
C ASN A 327 14.10 -10.22 17.50
N ASN A 328 13.46 -10.49 16.34
CA ASN A 328 12.18 -11.19 16.22
C ASN A 328 11.12 -10.70 17.24
N THR A 329 10.82 -9.40 17.22
CA THR A 329 9.77 -8.80 18.05
C THR A 329 8.85 -7.91 17.20
N SER A 330 7.61 -7.69 17.64
CA SER A 330 6.67 -6.73 17.05
C SER A 330 6.88 -5.35 17.68
N VAL A 331 7.37 -4.39 16.91
CA VAL A 331 7.73 -3.05 17.41
C VAL A 331 6.96 -1.98 16.64
N PHE A 332 6.39 -1.05 17.39
CA PHE A 332 5.76 0.16 16.87
C PHE A 332 6.74 1.33 16.93
N TYR A 333 6.79 2.10 15.85
CA TYR A 333 7.59 3.31 15.72
C TYR A 333 6.73 4.54 15.43
N ALA A 334 7.16 5.65 15.99
CA ALA A 334 6.76 6.99 15.58
C ALA A 334 8.00 7.88 15.49
N VAL A 335 8.17 8.55 14.36
CA VAL A 335 9.26 9.50 14.12
C VAL A 335 8.71 10.86 13.71
N ASP A 336 9.51 11.89 13.94
CA ASP A 336 9.21 13.25 13.52
C ASP A 336 9.28 13.36 11.98
N PRO A 337 8.26 13.91 11.31
CA PRO A 337 8.20 13.96 9.85
C PRO A 337 9.27 14.87 9.23
N GLN A 338 9.71 15.91 9.93
CA GLN A 338 10.71 16.85 9.41
C GLN A 338 12.12 16.28 9.53
N THR A 339 12.42 15.59 10.63
CA THR A 339 13.80 15.26 11.04
C THR A 339 14.10 13.76 11.11
N GLY A 340 13.08 12.90 11.08
CA GLY A 340 13.24 11.45 11.25
C GLY A 340 13.63 11.06 12.68
N THR A 341 13.64 12.00 13.61
CA THR A 341 14.00 11.74 15.00
C THR A 341 12.95 10.86 15.67
N LEU A 342 13.41 9.89 16.46
CA LEU A 342 12.53 8.95 17.13
C LEU A 342 11.70 9.66 18.22
N LEU A 343 10.39 9.76 18.01
CA LEU A 343 9.44 10.27 19.01
C LEU A 343 9.09 9.18 20.01
N ARG A 344 8.81 7.96 19.52
CA ARG A 344 8.45 6.82 20.34
C ARG A 344 8.76 5.49 19.66
N LYS A 345 9.29 4.56 20.44
CA LYS A 345 9.43 3.14 20.11
C LYS A 345 8.76 2.32 21.21
N ILE A 346 7.90 1.38 20.84
CA ILE A 346 7.25 0.46 21.77
C ILE A 346 7.48 -0.97 21.28
N ASP A 347 8.25 -1.75 22.03
CA ASP A 347 8.23 -3.20 21.90
C ASP A 347 6.92 -3.73 22.49
N LEU A 348 6.02 -4.19 21.62
CA LEU A 348 4.68 -4.60 21.99
C LEU A 348 4.68 -5.89 22.81
N CYS A 349 5.66 -6.75 22.56
CA CYS A 349 5.81 -8.01 23.26
C CYS A 349 6.49 -7.83 24.62
N ALA A 350 7.33 -6.81 24.78
CA ALA A 350 7.77 -6.37 26.10
C ALA A 350 6.62 -5.70 26.89
N ALA A 351 5.77 -4.91 26.20
CA ALA A 351 4.64 -4.23 26.83
C ALA A 351 3.53 -5.21 27.28
N VAL A 352 3.26 -6.26 26.50
CA VAL A 352 2.28 -7.31 26.82
C VAL A 352 2.86 -8.71 26.56
N PRO A 353 3.72 -9.23 27.46
CA PRO A 353 4.44 -10.50 27.24
C PRO A 353 3.54 -11.72 27.01
N SER A 354 2.34 -11.73 27.59
CA SER A 354 1.38 -12.82 27.42
C SER A 354 0.77 -12.91 26.02
N ALA A 355 0.95 -11.88 25.18
CA ALA A 355 0.39 -11.83 23.83
C ALA A 355 1.28 -12.50 22.77
N CYS A 356 2.58 -12.66 23.06
CA CYS A 356 3.57 -13.06 22.08
C CYS A 356 4.21 -14.40 22.44
N ASN A 357 4.41 -15.24 21.43
CA ASN A 357 5.25 -16.44 21.52
C ASN A 357 6.60 -16.16 20.86
N VAL A 358 7.66 -16.08 21.67
CA VAL A 358 9.02 -15.76 21.20
C VAL A 358 9.60 -16.78 20.20
N ASN A 359 9.05 -17.99 20.14
CA ASN A 359 9.50 -19.04 19.22
C ASN A 359 8.81 -18.98 17.85
N LEU A 360 7.81 -18.13 17.68
CA LEU A 360 7.14 -17.92 16.40
C LEU A 360 7.63 -16.61 15.76
N PRO A 361 7.56 -16.50 14.42
CA PRO A 361 7.85 -15.24 13.74
C PRO A 361 7.00 -14.08 14.29
N GLN A 362 7.63 -12.92 14.42
CA GLN A 362 7.02 -11.68 14.88
C GLN A 362 7.32 -10.55 13.90
N GLY A 363 6.56 -9.47 14.04
CA GLY A 363 6.66 -8.31 13.17
C GLY A 363 5.31 -7.63 13.05
N LEU A 364 5.33 -6.30 13.13
CA LEU A 364 4.13 -5.47 13.06
C LEU A 364 3.89 -5.02 11.63
N SER A 365 2.67 -5.23 11.14
CA SER A 365 2.24 -4.86 9.78
C SER A 365 1.92 -3.37 9.66
N THR A 366 1.38 -2.95 8.51
CA THR A 366 0.93 -1.57 8.28
C THR A 366 -0.02 -1.12 9.38
N VAL A 367 0.22 0.09 9.90
CA VAL A 367 -0.60 0.69 10.95
C VAL A 367 -1.83 1.38 10.35
N ALA A 368 -2.87 1.59 11.15
CA ALA A 368 -4.06 2.34 10.79
C ALA A 368 -4.37 3.39 11.85
N LEU A 369 -4.63 4.62 11.42
CA LEU A 369 -4.82 5.76 12.32
C LEU A 369 -6.30 5.95 12.66
N GLY A 370 -6.60 6.28 13.92
CA GLY A 370 -7.96 6.44 14.41
C GLY A 370 -8.15 7.69 15.26
N GLN A 371 -9.18 8.47 14.94
CA GLN A 371 -9.69 9.54 15.79
C GLN A 371 -11.03 9.12 16.39
N LYS A 372 -11.07 8.89 17.71
CA LYS A 372 -12.21 8.33 18.47
C LYS A 372 -13.55 9.06 18.27
N ASP A 373 -13.50 10.34 17.90
CA ASP A 373 -14.68 11.19 17.69
C ASP A 373 -14.98 11.42 16.19
N GLY A 374 -14.17 10.88 15.27
CA GLY A 374 -14.38 10.98 13.81
C GLY A 374 -14.11 12.37 13.22
N LEU A 375 -13.37 13.21 13.93
CA LEU A 375 -13.02 14.57 13.51
C LEU A 375 -11.73 14.54 12.66
N GLN A 376 -11.85 14.76 11.35
CA GLN A 376 -10.75 14.57 10.38
C GLN A 376 -9.58 15.57 10.53
N ALA A 377 -9.82 16.76 11.05
CA ALA A 377 -8.80 17.80 11.24
C ALA A 377 -8.19 17.82 12.65
N ASP A 378 -8.60 16.88 13.50
CA ASP A 378 -8.14 16.78 14.88
C ASP A 378 -7.01 15.75 15.01
N PRO A 379 -6.12 15.91 16.00
CA PRO A 379 -5.08 14.93 16.27
C PRO A 379 -5.64 13.52 16.42
N ILE A 380 -4.96 12.52 15.87
CA ILE A 380 -5.33 11.12 16.09
C ILE A 380 -5.24 10.73 17.57
N THR A 381 -6.01 9.73 17.98
CA THR A 381 -6.05 9.27 19.39
C THR A 381 -5.54 7.86 19.56
N VAL A 382 -5.60 7.03 18.53
CA VAL A 382 -5.21 5.64 18.60
C VAL A 382 -4.63 5.20 17.26
N VAL A 383 -3.67 4.29 17.32
CA VAL A 383 -3.10 3.59 16.18
C VAL A 383 -3.39 2.10 16.33
N TYR A 384 -3.92 1.46 15.29
CA TYR A 384 -4.16 0.02 15.27
C TYR A 384 -3.17 -0.67 14.34
N ALA A 385 -2.77 -1.90 14.66
CA ALA A 385 -1.90 -2.69 13.79
C ALA A 385 -2.04 -4.18 14.06
N GLY A 386 -2.00 -4.98 13.00
CA GLY A 386 -1.93 -6.45 13.09
C GLY A 386 -0.48 -6.94 13.18
N ASP A 387 -0.27 -8.14 13.71
CA ASP A 387 1.01 -8.84 13.67
C ASP A 387 0.92 -10.25 13.06
N LEU A 388 2.09 -10.85 12.81
CA LEU A 388 2.22 -12.21 12.26
C LEU A 388 1.67 -13.32 13.20
N GLN A 389 1.39 -13.00 14.47
CA GLN A 389 0.79 -13.93 15.44
C GLN A 389 -0.72 -13.70 15.61
N GLY A 390 -1.32 -12.88 14.75
CA GLY A 390 -2.75 -12.60 14.76
C GLY A 390 -3.21 -11.77 15.94
N ASN A 391 -2.33 -10.99 16.57
CA ASN A 391 -2.76 -9.99 17.53
C ASN A 391 -3.09 -8.69 16.80
N LEU A 392 -4.27 -8.13 17.08
CA LEU A 392 -4.60 -6.75 16.72
C LEU A 392 -4.28 -5.85 17.91
N TRP A 393 -3.28 -5.00 17.73
CA TRP A 393 -2.82 -4.03 18.72
C TRP A 393 -3.59 -2.72 18.62
N ALA A 394 -3.79 -2.07 19.76
CA ALA A 394 -4.27 -0.71 19.87
C ALA A 394 -3.26 0.10 20.71
N ILE A 395 -2.71 1.14 20.12
CA ILE A 395 -1.71 2.03 20.72
C ILE A 395 -2.38 3.38 20.99
N ASP A 396 -2.53 3.75 22.26
CA ASP A 396 -3.05 5.06 22.66
C ASP A 396 -1.98 6.13 22.42
N VAL A 397 -2.27 7.02 21.48
CA VAL A 397 -1.44 8.18 21.11
C VAL A 397 -2.11 9.51 21.47
N SER A 398 -3.18 9.46 22.26
CA SER A 398 -3.90 10.65 22.69
C SER A 398 -3.13 11.55 23.67
N PRO A 399 -2.20 11.07 24.52
CA PRO A 399 -1.36 11.95 25.32
C PRO A 399 -0.46 12.83 24.42
N ALA A 400 -0.26 14.09 24.84
CA ALA A 400 0.61 15.02 24.10
C ALA A 400 2.11 14.65 24.17
N ASP A 401 2.51 13.97 25.25
CA ASP A 401 3.86 13.45 25.42
C ASP A 401 3.95 12.02 24.87
N PRO A 402 4.73 11.77 23.80
CA PRO A 402 4.91 10.43 23.25
C PRO A 402 5.44 9.39 24.24
N ALA A 403 6.15 9.80 25.30
CA ALA A 403 6.62 8.88 26.33
C ALA A 403 5.47 8.26 27.16
N SER A 404 4.31 8.92 27.19
CA SER A 404 3.09 8.47 27.87
C SER A 404 2.20 7.58 27.00
N TRP A 405 2.55 7.35 25.74
CA TRP A 405 1.81 6.43 24.86
C TRP A 405 1.95 4.98 25.32
N SER A 406 0.86 4.24 25.22
CA SER A 406 0.75 2.86 25.72
C SER A 406 0.08 1.94 24.71
N ALA A 407 0.38 0.64 24.77
CA ALA A 407 -0.17 -0.35 23.87
C ALA A 407 -0.93 -1.45 24.63
N ARG A 408 -1.96 -2.00 24.00
CA ARG A 408 -2.67 -3.19 24.45
C ARG A 408 -3.10 -4.05 23.26
N VAL A 409 -3.44 -5.31 23.53
CA VAL A 409 -4.08 -6.17 22.55
C VAL A 409 -5.58 -5.92 22.56
N LEU A 410 -6.15 -5.52 21.42
CA LEU A 410 -7.58 -5.38 21.21
C LEU A 410 -8.23 -6.73 20.91
N PHE A 411 -7.63 -7.53 20.03
CA PHE A 411 -8.19 -8.81 19.57
C PHE A 411 -7.11 -9.84 19.28
N GLN A 412 -7.43 -11.13 19.47
CA GLN A 412 -6.58 -12.25 19.06
C GLN A 412 -7.30 -13.08 17.99
N ALA A 413 -6.86 -12.92 16.74
CA ALA A 413 -7.35 -13.65 15.58
C ALA A 413 -6.86 -15.10 15.60
N ARG A 414 -7.81 -16.02 15.79
CA ARG A 414 -7.58 -17.45 15.87
C ARG A 414 -8.64 -18.16 15.04
N ASP A 415 -8.24 -19.18 14.30
CA ASP A 415 -9.18 -20.05 13.61
C ASP A 415 -10.02 -20.87 14.61
N SER A 416 -10.94 -21.69 14.12
CA SER A 416 -11.83 -22.49 14.98
C SER A 416 -11.09 -23.56 15.80
N ALA A 417 -9.85 -23.92 15.41
CA ALA A 417 -8.98 -24.82 16.14
C ALA A 417 -8.10 -24.09 17.17
N GLY A 418 -8.17 -22.75 17.24
CA GLY A 418 -7.36 -21.94 18.14
C GLY A 418 -5.98 -21.58 17.59
N THR A 419 -5.70 -21.83 16.32
CA THR A 419 -4.42 -21.50 15.68
C THR A 419 -4.36 -20.01 15.33
N PRO A 420 -3.25 -19.30 15.64
CA PRO A 420 -2.99 -17.94 15.14
C PRO A 420 -3.25 -17.77 13.64
N GLN A 421 -3.95 -16.71 13.29
CA GLN A 421 -4.14 -16.29 11.90
C GLN A 421 -3.37 -14.96 11.70
N PRO A 422 -2.31 -14.91 10.88
CA PRO A 422 -1.51 -13.70 10.69
C PRO A 422 -2.35 -12.57 10.10
N ILE A 423 -2.05 -11.32 10.48
CA ILE A 423 -2.69 -10.13 9.93
C ILE A 423 -1.59 -9.34 9.21
N THR A 424 -1.56 -9.38 7.88
CA THR A 424 -0.53 -8.67 7.09
C THR A 424 -1.01 -7.40 6.40
N THR A 425 -2.32 -7.15 6.40
CA THR A 425 -2.94 -5.97 5.77
C THR A 425 -3.30 -4.91 6.81
N PRO A 426 -3.31 -3.62 6.43
CA PRO A 426 -3.76 -2.57 7.32
C PRO A 426 -5.23 -2.79 7.73
N PRO A 427 -5.57 -2.64 9.02
CA PRO A 427 -6.96 -2.58 9.44
C PRO A 427 -7.66 -1.33 8.89
N LEU A 428 -8.95 -1.43 8.59
CA LEU A 428 -9.82 -0.28 8.36
C LEU A 428 -10.41 0.21 9.67
N VAL A 429 -10.44 1.52 9.87
CA VAL A 429 -10.90 2.14 11.10
C VAL A 429 -12.04 3.10 10.78
N THR A 430 -13.17 2.93 11.47
CA THR A 430 -14.34 3.82 11.35
C THR A 430 -14.98 4.04 12.71
N LEU A 431 -16.00 4.88 12.79
CA LEU A 431 -16.83 5.00 13.99
C LEU A 431 -17.68 3.74 14.17
N ASN A 432 -18.07 3.43 15.42
CA ASN A 432 -19.01 2.34 15.66
C ASN A 432 -20.26 2.46 14.77
N PRO A 433 -20.76 1.34 14.18
CA PRO A 433 -22.02 1.29 13.45
C PRO A 433 -23.22 2.00 14.11
N ASN A 434 -23.26 2.02 15.45
CA ASN A 434 -24.31 2.66 16.24
C ASN A 434 -23.86 3.97 16.90
N TYR A 435 -22.80 4.62 16.41
CA TYR A 435 -22.38 5.93 16.88
C TYR A 435 -23.50 6.96 16.67
N PRO A 436 -23.75 7.90 17.62
CA PRO A 436 -23.03 8.12 18.88
C PRO A 436 -23.55 7.31 20.08
N ARG A 437 -24.54 6.42 19.90
CA ARG A 437 -25.10 5.62 21.02
C ARG A 437 -24.06 4.70 21.62
N ASN A 438 -23.27 4.07 20.76
CA ASN A 438 -22.07 3.32 21.14
C ASN A 438 -20.85 4.13 20.71
N GLN A 439 -20.14 4.70 21.69
CA GLN A 439 -18.91 5.46 21.43
C GLN A 439 -17.73 4.51 21.16
N GLY A 440 -16.70 5.02 20.49
CA GLY A 440 -15.49 4.28 20.14
C GLY A 440 -15.43 3.88 18.68
N LEU A 441 -14.29 3.32 18.30
CA LEU A 441 -13.96 2.97 16.92
C LEU A 441 -14.31 1.52 16.62
N PHE A 442 -14.58 1.25 15.35
CA PHE A 442 -14.82 -0.07 14.81
C PHE A 442 -13.71 -0.39 13.82
N VAL A 443 -13.03 -1.50 14.06
CA VAL A 443 -11.85 -1.92 13.32
C VAL A 443 -12.19 -3.16 12.51
N VAL A 444 -12.08 -3.08 11.19
CA VAL A 444 -12.37 -4.18 10.27
C VAL A 444 -11.08 -4.63 9.60
N PHE A 445 -10.77 -5.92 9.62
CA PHE A 445 -9.52 -6.45 9.09
C PHE A 445 -9.69 -7.90 8.63
N GLY A 446 -8.88 -8.30 7.66
CA GLY A 446 -8.77 -9.69 7.20
C GLY A 446 -7.51 -10.36 7.73
N THR A 447 -7.50 -11.68 7.73
CA THR A 447 -6.31 -12.48 8.02
C THR A 447 -5.75 -13.14 6.77
N GLY A 448 -4.46 -13.44 6.82
CA GLY A 448 -3.71 -13.99 5.71
C GLY A 448 -2.25 -13.58 5.75
N GLN A 449 -1.40 -14.38 5.14
CA GLN A 449 -0.04 -13.98 4.79
C GLN A 449 0.36 -14.65 3.47
N LEU A 450 1.26 -14.01 2.73
CA LEU A 450 1.86 -14.57 1.52
C LEU A 450 3.30 -14.04 1.44
N LEU A 451 4.15 -14.47 2.38
CA LEU A 451 5.50 -13.95 2.58
C LEU A 451 6.57 -15.01 2.27
N THR A 452 6.24 -16.29 2.47
CA THR A 452 7.15 -17.44 2.36
C THR A 452 6.62 -18.47 1.35
N THR A 453 7.46 -19.43 0.97
CA THR A 453 7.04 -20.55 0.12
C THR A 453 6.07 -21.51 0.82
N ALA A 454 6.14 -21.63 2.14
CA ALA A 454 5.21 -22.44 2.93
C ALA A 454 3.76 -21.89 2.86
N ASP A 455 3.62 -20.58 2.65
CA ASP A 455 2.32 -19.94 2.56
C ASP A 455 1.53 -20.38 1.32
N LEU A 456 2.22 -20.77 0.24
CA LEU A 456 1.58 -21.23 -1.01
C LEU A 456 0.76 -22.51 -0.80
N VAL A 457 1.21 -23.39 0.10
CA VAL A 457 0.58 -24.69 0.35
C VAL A 457 -0.26 -24.72 1.63
N SER A 458 -0.31 -23.61 2.36
CA SER A 458 -1.13 -23.50 3.57
C SER A 458 -2.61 -23.51 3.22
N THR A 459 -3.35 -24.44 3.83
CA THR A 459 -4.80 -24.57 3.72
C THR A 459 -5.53 -24.00 4.93
N GLN A 460 -4.84 -23.28 5.82
CA GLN A 460 -5.48 -22.68 6.99
C GLN A 460 -6.61 -21.75 6.53
N ARG A 461 -7.80 -21.96 7.08
CA ARG A 461 -8.96 -21.09 6.83
C ARG A 461 -8.70 -19.72 7.46
N GLN A 462 -8.77 -18.68 6.63
CA GLN A 462 -8.66 -17.29 7.06
C GLN A 462 -10.04 -16.68 7.34
N THR A 463 -10.06 -15.54 8.02
CA THR A 463 -11.29 -14.94 8.54
C THR A 463 -11.22 -13.42 8.40
N ILE A 464 -12.38 -12.81 8.13
CA ILE A 464 -12.56 -11.36 8.21
C ILE A 464 -13.26 -11.05 9.54
N TYR A 465 -12.78 -10.02 10.23
CA TYR A 465 -13.25 -9.60 11.54
C TYR A 465 -13.66 -8.14 11.50
N GLY A 466 -14.75 -7.80 12.18
CA GLY A 466 -15.11 -6.44 12.56
C GLY A 466 -15.21 -6.37 14.08
N VAL A 467 -14.39 -5.53 14.72
CA VAL A 467 -14.23 -5.46 16.18
C VAL A 467 -14.43 -4.04 16.67
N TRP A 468 -15.35 -3.86 17.62
CA TRP A 468 -15.56 -2.62 18.32
C TRP A 468 -14.52 -2.46 19.43
N ASP A 469 -13.74 -1.39 19.33
CA ASP A 469 -12.88 -0.95 20.39
C ASP A 469 -13.68 -0.16 21.44
N LYS A 470 -14.09 -0.87 22.50
CA LYS A 470 -14.77 -0.25 23.64
C LYS A 470 -13.76 0.55 24.47
N PRO A 471 -14.02 1.85 24.73
CA PRO A 471 -13.20 2.62 25.65
C PRO A 471 -13.05 1.89 27.00
N LEU A 472 -11.83 1.88 27.55
CA LEU A 472 -11.50 1.36 28.89
C LEU A 472 -11.52 -0.18 29.06
N SER A 473 -11.57 -0.97 27.98
CA SER A 473 -11.38 -2.44 28.07
C SER A 473 -9.89 -2.82 28.03
N SER A 474 -9.42 -3.59 29.02
CA SER A 474 -8.03 -4.08 29.09
C SER A 474 -7.86 -5.57 28.74
N VAL A 475 -8.96 -6.31 28.58
CA VAL A 475 -8.93 -7.74 28.20
C VAL A 475 -9.09 -7.85 26.69
N PRO A 476 -8.23 -8.62 26.00
CA PRO A 476 -8.36 -8.82 24.56
C PRO A 476 -9.63 -9.60 24.23
N TYR A 477 -10.31 -9.17 23.17
CA TYR A 477 -11.45 -9.90 22.64
C TYR A 477 -10.99 -11.11 21.83
N VAL A 478 -11.86 -12.12 21.78
CA VAL A 478 -11.68 -13.33 20.99
C VAL A 478 -12.94 -13.60 20.18
N ARG A 479 -12.86 -14.59 19.29
CA ARG A 479 -13.96 -14.99 18.40
C ARG A 479 -15.31 -15.21 19.08
N ALA A 480 -15.32 -15.71 20.32
CA ALA A 480 -16.55 -15.90 21.11
C ALA A 480 -17.31 -14.59 21.43
N ASN A 481 -16.61 -13.45 21.45
CA ASN A 481 -17.20 -12.13 21.68
C ASN A 481 -17.87 -11.54 20.43
N LEU A 482 -17.77 -12.20 19.28
CA LEU A 482 -18.26 -11.72 17.99
C LEU A 482 -19.48 -12.51 17.50
N GLN A 483 -20.28 -11.90 16.64
CA GLN A 483 -21.38 -12.54 15.94
C GLN A 483 -20.85 -13.23 14.67
N GLN A 484 -21.17 -14.51 14.49
CA GLN A 484 -20.78 -15.24 13.29
C GLN A 484 -21.67 -14.87 12.11
N GLN A 485 -21.06 -14.70 10.94
CA GLN A 485 -21.67 -14.83 9.63
C GLN A 485 -21.10 -16.05 8.90
N THR A 486 -21.88 -16.61 7.99
CA THR A 486 -21.47 -17.73 7.15
C THR A 486 -21.41 -17.28 5.70
N LEU A 487 -20.23 -17.36 5.09
CA LEU A 487 -20.02 -17.18 3.66
C LEU A 487 -20.12 -18.53 2.97
N THR A 488 -20.82 -18.59 1.84
CA THR A 488 -21.01 -19.82 1.05
C THR A 488 -20.67 -19.56 -0.40
N LEU A 489 -19.66 -20.28 -0.91
CA LEU A 489 -19.34 -20.30 -2.33
C LEU A 489 -20.41 -21.07 -3.10
N VAL A 490 -20.88 -20.49 -4.20
CA VAL A 490 -21.77 -21.14 -5.16
C VAL A 490 -21.13 -21.06 -6.53
N ASN A 491 -20.74 -22.21 -7.07
CA ASN A 491 -20.08 -22.27 -8.37
C ASN A 491 -21.06 -21.91 -9.49
N SER A 492 -20.56 -21.26 -10.53
CA SER A 492 -21.26 -20.91 -11.79
C SER A 492 -22.06 -22.06 -12.37
N ALA A 493 -21.49 -23.28 -12.40
CA ALA A 493 -22.18 -24.48 -12.87
C ALA A 493 -23.43 -24.87 -12.03
N THR A 494 -23.47 -24.47 -10.76
CA THR A 494 -24.58 -24.71 -9.83
C THR A 494 -25.59 -23.56 -9.84
N SER A 495 -25.11 -22.31 -9.95
CA SER A 495 -25.97 -21.13 -9.98
C SER A 495 -26.61 -20.90 -11.36
N GLY A 496 -25.96 -21.35 -12.43
CA GLY A 496 -26.30 -21.01 -13.82
C GLY A 496 -25.81 -19.62 -14.24
N LEU A 497 -25.04 -18.94 -13.40
CA LEU A 497 -24.50 -17.60 -13.66
C LEU A 497 -23.15 -17.68 -14.42
N SER A 498 -22.71 -16.53 -14.94
CA SER A 498 -21.45 -16.39 -15.69
C SER A 498 -20.19 -16.53 -14.82
N ALA A 499 -20.31 -16.35 -13.50
CA ALA A 499 -19.21 -16.42 -12.55
C ALA A 499 -19.63 -17.13 -11.25
N ASP A 500 -18.64 -17.60 -10.50
CA ASP A 500 -18.86 -18.08 -9.14
C ASP A 500 -19.29 -16.91 -8.24
N ILE A 501 -20.17 -17.16 -7.28
CA ILE A 501 -20.66 -16.12 -6.37
C ILE A 501 -20.47 -16.54 -4.92
N ILE A 502 -20.45 -15.57 -4.02
CA ILE A 502 -20.50 -15.79 -2.57
C ILE A 502 -21.83 -15.26 -2.04
N THR A 503 -22.54 -16.08 -1.28
CA THR A 503 -23.71 -15.65 -0.48
C THR A 503 -23.33 -15.58 0.99
N ALA A 504 -24.04 -14.75 1.77
CA ALA A 504 -23.80 -14.60 3.20
C ALA A 504 -25.08 -14.66 4.02
N THR A 505 -24.98 -15.11 5.26
CA THR A 505 -26.05 -14.87 6.25
C THR A 505 -26.14 -13.38 6.60
N ALA A 506 -27.28 -12.95 7.15
CA ALA A 506 -27.51 -11.58 7.60
C ALA A 506 -27.85 -11.53 9.09
N ASN A 507 -27.09 -12.26 9.92
CA ASN A 507 -27.35 -12.34 11.35
C ASN A 507 -27.19 -10.95 11.99
N THR A 508 -28.11 -10.57 12.87
CA THR A 508 -28.02 -9.29 13.59
C THR A 508 -27.03 -9.38 14.74
N ILE A 509 -26.32 -8.28 15.03
CA ILE A 509 -25.40 -8.22 16.17
C ILE A 509 -26.17 -7.80 17.42
N ASN A 510 -26.15 -8.65 18.45
CA ASN A 510 -26.59 -8.25 19.77
C ASN A 510 -25.48 -7.48 20.51
N TRP A 511 -25.48 -6.15 20.39
CA TRP A 511 -24.48 -5.27 20.99
C TRP A 511 -24.46 -5.26 22.53
N SER A 512 -25.44 -5.90 23.20
CA SER A 512 -25.43 -6.04 24.66
C SER A 512 -24.38 -7.04 25.15
N ASN A 513 -24.01 -8.04 24.33
CA ASN A 513 -23.06 -9.10 24.70
C ASN A 513 -22.02 -9.40 23.61
N LYS A 514 -22.20 -8.87 22.39
CA LYS A 514 -21.20 -8.92 21.32
C LYS A 514 -20.48 -7.59 21.16
N VAL A 515 -19.31 -7.66 20.55
CA VAL A 515 -18.47 -6.49 20.22
C VAL A 515 -18.19 -6.37 18.73
N GLY A 516 -18.92 -7.10 17.89
CA GLY A 516 -18.73 -7.06 16.44
C GLY A 516 -19.08 -8.37 15.78
N TRP A 517 -18.40 -8.69 14.68
CA TRP A 517 -18.71 -9.82 13.82
C TRP A 517 -17.46 -10.49 13.24
N PHE A 518 -17.60 -11.73 12.78
CA PHE A 518 -16.60 -12.40 11.95
C PHE A 518 -17.26 -13.22 10.84
N ALA A 519 -16.54 -13.40 9.74
CA ALA A 519 -16.91 -14.24 8.61
C ALA A 519 -15.68 -15.04 8.16
N ASP A 520 -15.74 -16.37 8.28
CA ASP A 520 -14.68 -17.23 7.73
C ASP A 520 -14.76 -17.23 6.21
N LEU A 521 -13.60 -17.19 5.56
CA LEU A 521 -13.53 -17.30 4.11
C LEU A 521 -14.02 -18.69 3.65
N PRO A 522 -14.79 -18.77 2.55
CA PRO A 522 -15.48 -20.01 2.16
C PRO A 522 -14.54 -21.09 1.61
N ILE A 523 -13.32 -20.72 1.20
CA ILE A 523 -12.33 -21.63 0.59
C ILE A 523 -11.11 -21.77 1.51
N ASP A 524 -10.66 -23.00 1.73
CA ASP A 524 -9.45 -23.28 2.52
C ASP A 524 -8.20 -22.75 1.81
N GLY A 525 -7.31 -22.09 2.54
CA GLY A 525 -6.10 -21.44 1.99
C GLY A 525 -6.34 -20.10 1.28
N GLN A 526 -7.60 -19.71 1.06
CA GLN A 526 -7.97 -18.36 0.63
C GLN A 526 -7.61 -17.35 1.71
N ARG A 527 -7.16 -16.15 1.31
CA ARG A 527 -6.62 -15.14 2.22
C ARG A 527 -6.91 -13.73 1.72
N LEU A 528 -6.96 -12.79 2.67
CA LEU A 528 -7.01 -11.36 2.40
C LEU A 528 -5.60 -10.80 2.66
N ILE A 529 -4.93 -10.39 1.59
CA ILE A 529 -3.53 -9.91 1.59
C ILE A 529 -3.36 -8.61 0.81
N THR A 530 -4.46 -8.05 0.32
CA THR A 530 -4.58 -6.75 -0.35
C THR A 530 -5.30 -5.78 0.59
N THR A 531 -5.07 -4.48 0.41
CA THR A 531 -5.69 -3.45 1.24
C THR A 531 -7.19 -3.38 0.92
N PRO A 532 -8.08 -3.55 1.91
CA PRO A 532 -9.52 -3.38 1.71
C PRO A 532 -9.91 -1.90 1.74
N GLU A 533 -11.09 -1.58 1.21
CA GLU A 533 -11.70 -0.24 1.27
C GLU A 533 -13.06 -0.28 1.99
N LEU A 534 -13.49 0.86 2.56
CA LEU A 534 -14.82 1.01 3.17
C LEU A 534 -15.56 2.20 2.56
N ILE A 535 -16.50 1.92 1.65
CA ILE A 535 -17.26 2.95 0.94
C ILE A 535 -18.75 2.59 0.98
N ASN A 536 -19.62 3.58 1.22
CA ASN A 536 -21.07 3.40 1.28
C ASN A 536 -21.56 2.29 2.25
N GLY A 537 -20.77 1.97 3.28
CA GLY A 537 -21.06 0.89 4.23
C GLY A 537 -20.76 -0.52 3.70
N ALA A 538 -20.08 -0.63 2.57
CA ALA A 538 -19.51 -1.88 2.09
C ALA A 538 -18.02 -1.97 2.43
N PHE A 539 -17.64 -3.05 3.09
CA PHE A 539 -16.25 -3.50 3.17
C PHE A 539 -15.93 -4.20 1.85
N ILE A 540 -15.10 -3.57 1.03
CA ILE A 540 -14.75 -4.01 -0.32
C ILE A 540 -13.33 -4.56 -0.27
N ALA A 541 -13.15 -5.81 -0.69
CA ALA A 541 -11.84 -6.45 -0.67
C ALA A 541 -11.70 -7.49 -1.78
N THR A 542 -10.48 -7.70 -2.24
CA THR A 542 -10.13 -8.87 -3.04
C THR A 542 -9.60 -9.98 -2.15
N ILE A 543 -10.07 -11.20 -2.39
CA ILE A 543 -9.61 -12.39 -1.69
C ILE A 543 -8.91 -13.30 -2.70
N ASN A 544 -7.72 -13.77 -2.34
CA ASN A 544 -6.84 -14.51 -3.23
C ASN A 544 -6.64 -15.93 -2.69
N THR A 545 -6.67 -16.93 -3.57
CA THR A 545 -6.40 -18.34 -3.24
C THR A 545 -5.14 -18.76 -4.00
N PRO A 546 -4.03 -19.03 -3.31
CA PRO A 546 -2.82 -19.50 -3.96
C PRO A 546 -2.99 -20.91 -4.56
N PRO A 547 -2.16 -21.29 -5.54
CA PRO A 547 -2.16 -22.63 -6.08
C PRO A 547 -1.77 -23.64 -4.99
N LEU A 548 -2.57 -24.68 -4.80
CA LEU A 548 -2.33 -25.74 -3.79
C LEU A 548 -1.08 -26.60 -4.07
N ASN A 549 -0.32 -26.30 -5.12
CA ASN A 549 0.99 -26.89 -5.38
C ASN A 549 1.97 -25.81 -5.87
N SER A 550 3.25 -25.98 -5.55
CA SER A 550 4.30 -25.01 -5.91
C SER A 550 4.60 -24.96 -7.41
N CYS A 551 4.10 -25.92 -8.20
CA CYS A 551 4.35 -26.08 -9.63
C CYS A 551 3.13 -25.71 -10.51
N GLY A 552 2.01 -25.34 -9.90
CA GLY A 552 0.75 -25.04 -10.59
C GLY A 552 0.64 -23.58 -10.94
N PHE A 553 0.06 -23.33 -12.11
CA PHE A 553 -0.22 -22.00 -12.62
C PHE A 553 -1.66 -21.63 -12.26
N GLY A 554 -1.84 -20.49 -11.59
CA GLY A 554 -3.13 -19.85 -11.37
C GLY A 554 -3.45 -19.64 -9.90
N PHE A 555 -3.38 -18.39 -9.47
CA PHE A 555 -4.19 -17.94 -8.34
C PHE A 555 -5.65 -17.93 -8.78
N THR A 556 -6.59 -18.08 -7.85
CA THR A 556 -7.98 -17.67 -8.10
C THR A 556 -8.29 -16.50 -7.20
N SER A 557 -9.08 -15.56 -7.70
CA SER A 557 -9.45 -14.36 -6.95
C SER A 557 -10.95 -14.09 -7.04
N MET A 558 -11.46 -13.41 -6.02
CA MET A 558 -12.85 -12.97 -5.96
C MET A 558 -12.90 -11.56 -5.39
N LEU A 559 -13.85 -10.76 -5.85
CA LEU A 559 -14.24 -9.51 -5.21
C LEU A 559 -15.29 -9.82 -4.15
N LEU A 560 -15.15 -9.21 -2.97
CA LEU A 560 -16.05 -9.35 -1.85
C LEU A 560 -16.54 -7.97 -1.40
N GLU A 561 -17.86 -7.83 -1.24
CA GLU A 561 -18.52 -6.70 -0.60
C GLU A 561 -19.34 -7.20 0.60
N LEU A 562 -18.86 -6.94 1.82
CA LEU A 562 -19.58 -7.27 3.05
C LEU A 562 -20.24 -6.02 3.65
N ASN A 563 -21.43 -6.18 4.22
CA ASN A 563 -22.05 -5.09 4.97
C ASN A 563 -21.25 -4.81 6.25
N PHE A 564 -20.65 -3.62 6.36
CA PHE A 564 -19.78 -3.27 7.50
C PHE A 564 -20.49 -3.36 8.85
N LEU A 565 -21.81 -3.19 8.88
CA LEU A 565 -22.63 -3.19 10.09
C LEU A 565 -22.63 -4.56 10.77
N ASN A 566 -22.61 -5.64 10.00
CA ASN A 566 -22.78 -7.00 10.53
C ASN A 566 -21.88 -8.09 9.89
N GLY A 567 -21.10 -7.75 8.87
CA GLY A 567 -20.25 -8.68 8.12
C GLY A 567 -20.98 -9.64 7.19
N GLY A 568 -22.27 -9.40 6.95
CA GLY A 568 -23.17 -10.31 6.24
C GLY A 568 -23.70 -9.73 4.95
N ALA A 569 -24.81 -10.31 4.47
CA ALA A 569 -25.48 -9.86 3.26
C ALA A 569 -26.18 -8.49 3.39
N PHE A 570 -26.30 -7.79 2.27
CA PHE A 570 -27.07 -6.56 2.13
C PHE A 570 -28.56 -6.85 1.94
N GLN A 571 -29.39 -5.81 2.12
CA GLN A 571 -30.84 -5.86 1.86
C GLN A 571 -31.21 -5.47 0.43
N TYR A 572 -30.22 -5.14 -0.39
CA TYR A 572 -30.33 -4.72 -1.79
C TYR A 572 -29.12 -5.26 -2.55
N ALA A 573 -29.24 -5.33 -3.88
CA ALA A 573 -28.18 -5.81 -4.75
C ALA A 573 -26.92 -4.94 -4.64
N ARG A 574 -25.76 -5.59 -4.72
CA ARG A 574 -24.43 -4.94 -4.81
C ARG A 574 -23.74 -5.23 -6.13
N PHE A 575 -24.09 -6.35 -6.74
CA PHE A 575 -23.60 -6.82 -8.02
C PHE A 575 -24.81 -7.00 -8.93
N ASP A 576 -24.70 -6.55 -10.18
CA ASP A 576 -25.60 -6.93 -11.26
C ASP A 576 -25.20 -8.33 -11.73
N ILE A 577 -25.83 -9.35 -11.17
CA ILE A 577 -25.57 -10.75 -11.58
C ILE A 577 -26.49 -11.19 -12.71
N SER A 578 -27.55 -10.42 -12.98
CA SER A 578 -28.51 -10.69 -14.04
C SER A 578 -28.00 -10.21 -15.41
N GLY A 579 -27.11 -9.21 -15.41
CA GLY A 579 -26.54 -8.58 -16.60
C GLY A 579 -27.51 -7.62 -17.31
N ASP A 580 -28.51 -7.09 -16.61
CA ASP A 580 -29.52 -6.19 -17.17
C ASP A 580 -29.21 -4.70 -16.97
N GLY A 581 -28.10 -4.38 -16.29
CA GLY A 581 -27.65 -3.02 -15.97
C GLY A 581 -28.34 -2.40 -14.75
N GLY A 582 -29.25 -3.14 -14.10
CA GLY A 582 -29.96 -2.75 -12.89
C GLY A 582 -29.34 -3.31 -11.62
N PHE A 583 -29.79 -2.81 -10.47
CA PHE A 583 -29.48 -3.35 -9.14
C PHE A 583 -30.80 -3.61 -8.41
N ASP A 584 -31.44 -4.74 -8.70
CA ASP A 584 -32.79 -5.02 -8.24
C ASP A 584 -33.02 -6.48 -7.81
N ILE A 585 -34.27 -6.91 -7.71
CA ILE A 585 -34.63 -8.25 -7.23
C ILE A 585 -34.19 -9.38 -8.19
N ALA A 586 -33.92 -9.07 -9.46
CA ALA A 586 -33.34 -10.00 -10.43
C ALA A 586 -31.93 -10.44 -10.04
N ASP A 587 -31.23 -9.66 -9.20
CA ASP A 587 -29.89 -9.96 -8.71
C ASP A 587 -29.85 -10.87 -7.47
N GLN A 588 -30.97 -11.54 -7.17
CA GLN A 588 -31.03 -12.52 -6.10
C GLN A 588 -30.70 -13.92 -6.59
N TYR A 589 -29.81 -14.60 -5.86
CA TYR A 589 -29.65 -16.04 -5.95
C TYR A 589 -30.36 -16.72 -4.76
N ASN A 590 -31.36 -17.55 -5.04
CA ASN A 590 -32.18 -18.24 -4.02
C ASN A 590 -32.72 -17.30 -2.92
N GLY A 591 -33.14 -16.09 -3.30
CA GLY A 591 -33.72 -15.09 -2.39
C GLY A 591 -32.72 -14.31 -1.54
N ALA A 592 -31.41 -14.44 -1.82
CA ALA A 592 -30.36 -13.66 -1.18
C ALA A 592 -29.54 -12.89 -2.22
N TYR A 593 -29.13 -11.67 -1.88
CA TYR A 593 -28.19 -10.90 -2.68
C TYR A 593 -26.76 -11.41 -2.46
N PRO A 594 -26.02 -11.75 -3.53
CA PRO A 594 -24.61 -12.11 -3.42
C PRO A 594 -23.77 -11.00 -2.78
N VAL A 595 -22.74 -11.40 -2.05
CA VAL A 595 -21.74 -10.53 -1.41
C VAL A 595 -20.36 -10.70 -2.04
N GLY A 596 -20.22 -11.52 -3.06
CA GLY A 596 -18.97 -11.62 -3.81
C GLY A 596 -19.16 -12.29 -5.15
N ILE A 597 -18.22 -12.02 -6.05
CA ILE A 597 -18.20 -12.50 -7.42
C ILE A 597 -16.79 -12.95 -7.80
N GLY A 598 -16.69 -14.06 -8.53
CA GLY A 598 -15.45 -14.59 -9.04
C GLY A 598 -14.82 -13.64 -10.06
N LEU A 599 -13.50 -13.47 -9.97
CA LEU A 599 -12.70 -12.76 -10.97
C LEU A 599 -12.02 -13.80 -11.87
N SER A 600 -11.09 -13.35 -12.72
CA SER A 600 -10.34 -14.29 -13.56
C SER A 600 -9.34 -15.11 -12.72
N ASN A 601 -8.79 -16.18 -13.32
CA ASN A 601 -7.87 -17.10 -12.65
C ASN A 601 -6.45 -16.51 -12.55
N SER A 602 -6.34 -15.39 -11.84
CA SER A 602 -5.12 -14.66 -11.58
C SER A 602 -5.18 -13.99 -10.21
N TYR A 603 -4.04 -13.49 -9.74
CA TYR A 603 -3.97 -12.72 -8.49
C TYR A 603 -4.63 -11.37 -8.72
N ALA A 604 -5.53 -10.96 -7.83
CA ALA A 604 -6.18 -9.66 -7.88
C ALA A 604 -5.57 -8.71 -6.84
N ASN A 605 -5.25 -7.50 -7.27
CA ASN A 605 -4.74 -6.43 -6.42
C ASN A 605 -5.82 -5.80 -5.52
N SER A 606 -5.48 -4.74 -4.79
CA SER A 606 -6.46 -3.98 -4.00
C SER A 606 -7.44 -3.29 -4.95
N PRO A 607 -8.76 -3.30 -4.65
CA PRO A 607 -9.74 -2.62 -5.50
C PRO A 607 -9.51 -1.10 -5.44
N THR A 608 -9.63 -0.43 -6.57
CA THR A 608 -9.65 1.04 -6.67
C THR A 608 -11.07 1.49 -7.00
N VAL A 609 -11.71 2.21 -6.09
CA VAL A 609 -13.09 2.68 -6.28
C VAL A 609 -13.12 4.12 -6.77
N LEU A 610 -13.89 4.37 -7.83
CA LEU A 610 -14.11 5.70 -8.39
C LEU A 610 -15.58 5.94 -8.72
N GLY A 611 -15.95 7.21 -8.88
CA GLY A 611 -17.28 7.62 -9.32
C GLY A 611 -17.92 8.72 -8.46
N PRO A 612 -19.23 8.94 -8.62
CA PRO A 612 -20.15 8.18 -9.47
C PRO A 612 -19.90 8.38 -10.98
N ASN A 613 -20.24 7.36 -11.77
CA ASN A 613 -20.35 7.46 -13.23
C ASN A 613 -21.66 8.17 -13.65
N LYS A 614 -21.93 8.28 -14.96
CA LYS A 614 -23.10 8.99 -15.48
C LYS A 614 -24.44 8.44 -15.02
N ASP A 615 -24.52 7.13 -14.81
CA ASP A 615 -25.72 6.44 -14.30
C ASP A 615 -25.82 6.49 -12.77
N ASN A 616 -24.96 7.28 -12.12
CA ASN A 616 -24.86 7.39 -10.67
C ASN A 616 -24.50 6.05 -10.00
N ASN A 617 -23.58 5.29 -10.61
CA ASN A 617 -23.02 4.07 -10.03
C ASN A 617 -21.54 4.28 -9.64
N LEU A 618 -21.07 3.52 -8.66
CA LEU A 618 -19.65 3.40 -8.36
C LEU A 618 -19.01 2.42 -9.33
N VAL A 619 -17.75 2.68 -9.66
CA VAL A 619 -16.92 1.85 -10.52
C VAL A 619 -15.80 1.29 -9.65
N ILE A 620 -15.59 -0.02 -9.70
CA ILE A 620 -14.54 -0.71 -8.96
C ILE A 620 -13.57 -1.30 -9.97
N LEU A 621 -12.35 -0.77 -10.01
CA LEU A 621 -11.28 -1.24 -10.88
C LEU A 621 -10.39 -2.22 -10.12
N ILE A 622 -10.12 -3.36 -10.71
CA ILE A 622 -9.24 -4.39 -10.16
C ILE A 622 -8.26 -4.80 -11.24
N THR A 623 -6.98 -4.53 -11.01
CA THR A 623 -5.91 -5.02 -11.89
C THR A 623 -5.49 -6.41 -11.43
N GLN A 624 -5.38 -7.31 -12.38
CA GLN A 624 -4.98 -8.67 -12.11
C GLN A 624 -3.57 -8.93 -12.63
N SER A 625 -2.93 -9.95 -12.06
CA SER A 625 -1.55 -10.29 -12.38
C SER A 625 -1.33 -10.70 -13.83
N ASP A 626 -2.35 -11.01 -14.61
CA ASP A 626 -2.21 -11.28 -16.05
C ASP A 626 -2.30 -10.01 -16.92
N GLY A 627 -2.37 -8.83 -16.29
CA GLY A 627 -2.57 -7.54 -16.96
C GLY A 627 -4.04 -7.22 -17.26
N THR A 628 -4.97 -8.14 -16.96
CA THR A 628 -6.41 -7.90 -17.15
C THR A 628 -6.90 -6.91 -16.13
N GLN A 629 -7.62 -5.90 -16.60
CA GLN A 629 -8.35 -5.00 -15.76
C GLN A 629 -9.83 -5.38 -15.74
N THR A 630 -10.32 -5.75 -14.55
CA THR A 630 -11.74 -6.03 -14.34
C THR A 630 -12.41 -4.80 -13.78
N THR A 631 -13.51 -4.39 -14.41
CA THR A 631 -14.41 -3.36 -13.88
C THR A 631 -15.64 -4.03 -13.31
N VAL A 632 -16.01 -3.66 -12.07
CA VAL A 632 -17.28 -4.04 -11.45
C VAL A 632 -18.06 -2.77 -11.14
N ILE A 633 -19.29 -2.68 -11.66
CA ILE A 633 -20.20 -1.59 -11.36
C ILE A 633 -20.99 -1.94 -10.10
N ALA A 634 -21.05 -1.00 -9.16
CA ALA A 634 -21.76 -1.15 -7.89
C ALA A 634 -22.72 0.04 -7.67
N PRO A 635 -23.84 -0.13 -6.97
CA PRO A 635 -24.82 0.93 -6.84
C PRO A 635 -24.32 2.03 -5.88
N ASN A 636 -24.48 3.29 -6.29
CA ASN A 636 -24.24 4.43 -5.42
C ASN A 636 -25.46 4.70 -4.52
N ILE A 637 -25.53 3.95 -3.44
CA ILE A 637 -26.65 3.94 -2.50
C ILE A 637 -26.66 5.11 -1.50
N THR A 638 -25.76 6.09 -1.61
CA THR A 638 -25.79 7.23 -0.70
C THR A 638 -27.05 8.06 -0.99
N PRO A 639 -28.03 8.15 -0.06
CA PRO A 639 -29.06 9.17 -0.21
C PRO A 639 -28.35 10.52 -0.14
N ARG A 640 -28.59 11.42 -1.12
CA ARG A 640 -28.07 12.81 -1.14
C ARG A 640 -27.93 13.35 0.28
N LYS A 641 -26.71 13.38 0.81
CA LYS A 641 -26.37 14.10 2.03
C LYS A 641 -25.07 14.85 1.82
N ILE A 642 -25.26 16.17 1.86
CA ILE A 642 -24.30 17.24 1.92
C ILE A 642 -23.61 17.09 3.30
N GLY A 643 -22.47 16.41 3.39
CA GLY A 643 -21.78 16.19 4.67
C GLY A 643 -20.42 15.54 4.50
N TRP A 644 -19.38 16.25 4.95
CA TRP A 644 -17.95 16.09 4.68
C TRP A 644 -17.25 14.87 5.32
N TRP A 645 -17.91 13.74 5.52
CA TRP A 645 -17.41 12.71 6.47
C TRP A 645 -17.03 11.36 5.87
N GLN A 646 -17.01 11.23 4.54
CA GLN A 646 -16.54 10.03 3.85
C GLN A 646 -15.67 10.44 2.66
N ILE A 647 -14.43 10.81 2.95
CA ILE A 647 -13.31 10.72 2.02
C ILE A 647 -12.13 10.26 2.88
N GLN A 648 -11.81 8.97 2.80
CA GLN A 648 -10.41 8.55 2.78
C GLN A 648 -10.13 8.12 1.35
#